data_AF-A0A845KZ96-F1
#
_entry.id   AF-A0A845KZ96-F1
#
_cell.length_a   1.000
_cell.length_b   1.000
_cell.length_c   1.000
_cell.angle_alpha   90.00
_cell.angle_beta   90.00
_cell.angle_gamma   90.00
#
_symmetry.space_group_name_H-M   'P 1'
#
loop_
_entity.id
_entity.type
_entity.pdbx_description
1 polymer ?
#
loop_
_entity_poly.entity_id
_entity_poly.type
_entity_poly.pdbx_seq_one_letter_code
_entity_poly.pdbx_strand_id
1 'polypeptide(L)'
;MKAIKNLCLFCFLIFGILMQSEIFQDQLWNFSTAYFTSSRYEVASEDMSQFLKDVSETATENDVHIFSQYNEINNKYLSTLHIYGDDKVIRQTLKNTANIEESEYTALVSGITKVKFHNLSELQSTSVGYENFISYIGNEDNIISAYQKLSEKYSLTYPEYWNSTEKDMIFIIWGMIIALMIVLNVIEVVRRKKEVVVRVSLGESAGFIAFKAALFDVTFDIALFIVAKILLSNYISGAYENRLVTILYSIGIILSTIPYCSFCFFDIRKAFANATHKRGVDFLIYSLKFIAGVAAVFTIITNISSIHNNLFTNEHLLEEYYDANYFTVKTTDFNAEKEEAFWNKLYKNEYNTLKPVICLNILNDKNDVIYVNNHAKDMLQGFTKQINAVENESSDLIIFIPKNRYFAKNKQLAYDSLSHVLNHDNLQQLNIQYIEYSETEYFSYLDTSRINGIEKSKNPIIIYQANKDLAVNGGYLESYKAGAVLFQCDEKQLRNISKKYEDMLGNYQLVITNVHEQYLYNHTFLIKLVGFLSSLCTIVLLLNIMIIVTVSRLEFRENAMKISLMKIFGYSLFERHKTLLKMIVVENFVILVGMLIYSLLSVQTEVGISILVSSFMALIEFTIIFFNITIVEKTNIPKSLKGGCL
;
A
#
# COMPACT_ATOMS: atom_id res chain seq x y z
N MET A 1 -31.10 8.47 2.97
CA MET A 1 -30.07 9.53 3.04
C MET A 1 -29.23 9.44 4.28
N LYS A 2 -29.82 9.51 5.48
CA LYS A 2 -29.02 9.44 6.71
C LYS A 2 -28.16 8.17 6.79
N ALA A 3 -28.73 7.00 6.50
CA ALA A 3 -27.97 5.75 6.40
C ALA A 3 -26.92 5.74 5.26
N ILE A 4 -27.15 6.41 4.12
CA ILE A 4 -26.16 6.52 3.02
C ILE A 4 -24.97 7.34 3.48
N LYS A 5 -25.24 8.51 4.07
CA LYS A 5 -24.23 9.39 4.62
C LYS A 5 -23.37 8.64 5.63
N ASN A 6 -24.02 8.00 6.59
CA ASN A 6 -23.36 7.33 7.70
C ASN A 6 -22.50 6.16 7.21
N LEU A 7 -22.99 5.38 6.23
CA LEU A 7 -22.22 4.30 5.60
C LEU A 7 -21.01 4.85 4.82
N CYS A 8 -21.23 5.92 4.04
CA CYS A 8 -20.15 6.58 3.30
C CYS A 8 -19.05 7.07 4.24
N LEU A 9 -19.44 7.82 5.28
CA LEU A 9 -18.50 8.30 6.30
C LEU A 9 -17.75 7.15 6.97
N PHE A 10 -18.45 6.06 7.31
CA PHE A 10 -17.82 4.88 7.91
C PHE A 10 -16.73 4.26 7.03
N CYS A 11 -16.95 4.13 5.71
CA CYS A 11 -15.92 3.65 4.78
C CYS A 11 -14.65 4.51 4.82
N PHE A 12 -14.83 5.83 4.74
CA PHE A 12 -13.70 6.76 4.71
C PHE A 12 -12.98 6.86 6.05
N LEU A 13 -13.69 6.65 7.17
CA LEU A 13 -13.07 6.54 8.49
C LEU A 13 -12.18 5.30 8.60
N ILE A 14 -12.63 4.14 8.11
CA ILE A 14 -11.82 2.92 8.07
C ILE A 14 -10.54 3.17 7.28
N PHE A 15 -10.66 3.78 6.09
CA PHE A 15 -9.52 4.10 5.24
C PHE A 15 -8.54 5.08 5.92
N GLY A 16 -9.06 6.16 6.52
CA GLY A 16 -8.24 7.16 7.20
C GLY A 16 -7.44 6.58 8.37
N ILE A 17 -8.04 5.68 9.16
CA ILE A 17 -7.36 5.02 10.29
C ILE A 17 -6.31 4.00 9.78
N LEU A 18 -6.60 3.26 8.71
CA LEU A 18 -5.63 2.34 8.11
C LEU A 18 -4.40 3.09 7.60
N MET A 19 -4.59 4.17 6.84
CA MET A 19 -3.47 4.98 6.35
C MET A 19 -2.66 5.58 7.49
N GLN A 20 -3.31 5.96 8.59
CA GLN A 20 -2.62 6.45 9.79
C GLN A 20 -1.66 5.39 10.39
N SER A 21 -2.00 4.09 10.37
CA SER A 21 -1.09 3.04 10.83
C SER A 21 0.07 2.76 9.88
N GLU A 22 -0.16 2.87 8.56
CA GLU A 22 0.93 2.68 7.58
C GLU A 22 1.94 3.82 7.66
N ILE A 23 1.47 5.06 7.78
CA ILE A 23 2.33 6.23 8.00
C ILE A 23 3.09 6.09 9.33
N PHE A 24 2.48 5.48 10.35
CA PHE A 24 3.16 5.25 11.62
C PHE A 24 4.40 4.36 11.47
N GLN A 25 4.28 3.26 10.72
CA GLN A 25 5.40 2.34 10.51
C GLN A 25 6.56 3.02 9.81
N ASP A 26 6.30 3.80 8.77
CA ASP A 26 7.32 4.57 8.07
C ASP A 26 8.01 5.57 9.01
N GLN A 27 7.21 6.24 9.85
CA GLN A 27 7.72 7.19 10.83
C GLN A 27 8.57 6.57 11.95
N LEU A 28 8.35 5.30 12.31
CA LEU A 28 9.18 4.61 13.31
C LEU A 28 10.66 4.52 12.89
N TRP A 29 10.96 4.61 11.60
CA TRP A 29 12.35 4.57 11.12
C TRP A 29 13.08 5.90 11.33
N ASN A 30 12.35 7.02 11.24
CA ASN A 30 12.92 8.36 11.15
C ASN A 30 12.55 9.29 12.32
N PHE A 31 11.82 8.78 13.32
CA PHE A 31 11.24 9.63 14.38
C PHE A 31 12.29 10.43 15.15
N SER A 32 13.48 9.85 15.39
CA SER A 32 14.52 10.46 16.22
C SER A 32 14.98 11.79 15.63
N THR A 33 15.18 11.85 14.32
CA THR A 33 15.67 13.04 13.63
C THR A 33 14.56 13.93 13.06
N ALA A 34 13.31 13.44 13.03
CA ALA A 34 12.14 14.20 12.62
C ALA A 34 11.49 15.01 13.77
N TYR A 35 11.49 14.45 14.98
CA TYR A 35 10.86 15.07 16.15
C TYR A 35 11.85 15.72 17.12
N PHE A 36 13.14 15.39 17.03
CA PHE A 36 14.17 15.89 17.93
C PHE A 36 15.37 16.42 17.14
N THR A 37 15.97 17.49 17.63
CA THR A 37 17.26 17.93 17.11
C THR A 37 18.29 16.84 17.38
N SER A 38 19.07 16.53 16.37
CA SER A 38 19.99 15.42 16.39
C SER A 38 21.32 15.83 15.80
N SER A 39 22.40 15.35 16.40
CA SER A 39 23.76 15.53 15.91
C SER A 39 24.26 14.21 15.33
N ARG A 40 24.73 14.25 14.09
CA ARG A 40 25.49 13.14 13.53
C ARG A 40 26.86 13.14 14.18
N TYR A 41 27.35 11.97 14.57
CA TYR A 41 28.68 11.81 15.14
C TYR A 41 29.54 10.85 14.32
N GLU A 42 30.85 11.06 14.37
CA GLU A 42 31.85 10.15 13.82
C GLU A 42 32.85 9.79 14.92
N VAL A 43 32.70 8.58 15.47
CA VAL A 43 33.51 8.07 16.59
C VAL A 43 33.96 6.66 16.25
N ALA A 44 35.25 6.37 16.43
CA ALA A 44 35.81 5.05 16.23
C ALA A 44 35.26 4.06 17.27
N SER A 45 35.08 2.80 16.88
CA SER A 45 34.50 1.78 17.76
C SER A 45 35.23 1.58 19.08
N GLU A 46 36.55 1.77 19.09
CA GLU A 46 37.40 1.67 20.27
C GLU A 46 37.12 2.78 21.30
N ASP A 47 36.72 3.96 20.82
CA ASP A 47 36.46 5.14 21.65
C ASP A 47 34.98 5.26 22.07
N MET A 48 34.10 4.41 21.54
CA MET A 48 32.65 4.50 21.79
C MET A 48 32.28 4.41 23.26
N SER A 49 32.90 3.51 24.03
CA SER A 49 32.59 3.41 25.46
C SER A 49 32.96 4.70 26.22
N GLN A 50 34.04 5.36 25.82
CA GLN A 50 34.44 6.64 26.40
C GLN A 50 33.53 7.77 25.92
N PHE A 51 33.18 7.78 24.64
CA PHE A 51 32.22 8.73 24.07
C PHE A 51 30.87 8.67 24.77
N LEU A 52 30.28 7.48 24.93
CA LEU A 52 28.98 7.32 25.60
C LEU A 52 29.02 7.75 27.07
N LYS A 53 30.15 7.55 27.74
CA LYS A 53 30.37 8.04 29.09
C LYS A 53 30.41 9.58 29.13
N ASP A 54 31.20 10.20 28.25
CA ASP A 54 31.28 11.66 28.11
C ASP A 54 29.91 12.26 27.73
N VAL A 55 29.14 11.60 26.87
CA VAL A 55 27.77 11.98 26.49
C VAL A 55 26.85 11.92 27.71
N SER A 56 26.89 10.85 28.51
CA SER A 56 26.07 10.72 29.71
C SER A 56 26.44 11.74 30.80
N GLU A 57 27.74 12.04 30.98
CA GLU A 57 28.20 13.06 31.92
C GLU A 57 27.76 14.46 31.46
N THR A 58 27.97 14.78 30.18
CA THR A 58 27.58 16.07 29.60
C THR A 58 26.07 16.29 29.63
N ALA A 59 25.29 15.24 29.34
CA ALA A 59 23.84 15.23 29.48
C ALA A 59 23.40 15.61 30.89
N THR A 60 24.02 15.01 31.91
CA THR A 60 23.70 15.26 33.32
C THR A 60 24.08 16.68 33.76
N GLU A 61 25.25 17.16 33.36
CA GLU A 61 25.74 18.50 33.72
C GLU A 61 24.92 19.64 33.11
N ASN A 62 24.38 19.43 31.91
CA ASN A 62 23.62 20.44 31.17
C ASN A 62 22.10 20.26 31.28
N ASP A 63 21.61 19.30 32.09
CA ASP A 63 20.18 19.00 32.23
C ASP A 63 19.51 18.70 30.86
N VAL A 64 20.14 17.81 30.09
CA VAL A 64 19.67 17.33 28.78
C VAL A 64 19.59 15.81 28.81
N HIS A 65 18.54 15.22 28.26
CA HIS A 65 18.48 13.78 28.05
C HIS A 65 18.86 13.45 26.61
N ILE A 66 19.70 12.43 26.43
CA ILE A 66 20.21 12.02 25.13
C ILE A 66 19.80 10.58 24.88
N PHE A 67 19.33 10.29 23.67
CA PHE A 67 19.05 8.94 23.23
C PHE A 67 19.58 8.72 21.81
N SER A 68 19.70 7.45 21.43
CA SER A 68 19.99 7.06 20.06
C SER A 68 19.08 5.91 19.64
N GLN A 69 19.07 5.58 18.35
CA GLN A 69 18.23 4.53 17.80
C GLN A 69 19.00 3.61 16.85
N TYR A 70 18.54 2.38 16.75
CA TYR A 70 19.03 1.40 15.81
C TYR A 70 17.88 0.54 15.30
N ASN A 71 17.76 0.43 13.98
CA ASN A 71 16.76 -0.42 13.35
C ASN A 71 17.40 -1.76 12.98
N GLU A 72 17.11 -2.80 13.76
CA GLU A 72 17.49 -4.16 13.43
C GLU A 72 16.45 -4.77 12.50
N ILE A 73 16.84 -5.12 11.28
CA ILE A 73 15.97 -5.84 10.36
C ILE A 73 16.19 -7.34 10.59
N ASN A 74 15.30 -7.95 11.37
CA ASN A 74 15.39 -9.38 11.66
C ASN A 74 15.05 -10.22 10.43
N ASN A 75 14.02 -9.81 9.68
CA ASN A 75 13.69 -10.34 8.35
C ASN A 75 12.88 -9.29 7.56
N LYS A 76 12.37 -9.65 6.38
CA LYS A 76 11.62 -8.76 5.50
C LYS A 76 10.37 -8.11 6.11
N TYR A 77 9.78 -8.70 7.15
CA TYR A 77 8.49 -8.27 7.73
C TYR A 77 8.52 -8.03 9.23
N LEU A 78 9.67 -8.30 9.85
CA LEU A 78 9.91 -8.12 11.26
C LEU A 78 11.17 -7.28 11.43
N SER A 79 10.97 -6.09 11.98
CA SER A 79 12.06 -5.24 12.46
C SER A 79 11.95 -5.08 13.97
N THR A 80 13.10 -4.85 14.59
CA THR A 80 13.20 -4.41 15.97
C THR A 80 13.82 -3.03 15.99
N LEU A 81 13.07 -2.04 16.46
CA LEU A 81 13.57 -0.70 16.74
C LEU A 81 14.14 -0.69 18.16
N HIS A 82 15.46 -0.59 18.26
CA HIS A 82 16.18 -0.44 19.51
C HIS A 82 16.36 1.05 19.80
N ILE A 83 15.89 1.49 20.96
CA ILE A 83 16.07 2.85 21.45
C ILE A 83 17.01 2.79 22.66
N TYR A 84 18.17 3.43 22.53
CA TYR A 84 19.20 3.47 23.56
C TYR A 84 19.04 4.78 24.33
N GLY A 85 18.44 4.70 25.52
CA GLY A 85 18.01 5.85 26.31
C GLY A 85 16.81 5.50 27.18
N ASP A 86 17.04 4.73 28.24
CA ASP A 86 15.99 4.23 29.14
C ASP A 86 15.78 5.12 30.38
N ASP A 87 15.54 6.41 30.16
CA ASP A 87 15.07 7.32 31.20
C ASP A 87 13.54 7.44 31.14
N LYS A 88 12.91 7.59 32.30
CA LYS A 88 11.49 7.94 32.42
C LYS A 88 11.13 9.20 31.61
N VAL A 89 12.00 10.21 31.58
CA VAL A 89 11.77 11.44 30.80
C VAL A 89 11.81 11.13 29.30
N ILE A 90 12.76 10.32 28.83
CA ILE A 90 12.88 9.91 27.43
C ILE A 90 11.62 9.12 27.03
N ARG A 91 11.27 8.06 27.77
CA ARG A 91 10.07 7.25 27.50
C ARG A 91 8.80 8.09 27.45
N GLN A 92 8.63 9.00 28.43
CA GLN A 92 7.45 9.85 28.48
C GLN A 92 7.41 10.86 27.31
N THR A 93 8.56 11.41 26.93
CA THR A 93 8.68 12.35 25.82
C THR A 93 8.40 11.66 24.48
N LEU A 94 8.99 10.48 24.25
CA LEU A 94 8.74 9.69 23.03
C LEU A 94 7.26 9.28 22.91
N LYS A 95 6.65 8.88 24.03
CA LYS A 95 5.21 8.57 24.07
C LYS A 95 4.33 9.79 23.77
N ASN A 96 4.69 10.96 24.27
CA ASN A 96 3.86 12.17 24.12
C ASN A 96 4.05 12.86 22.77
N THR A 97 5.27 12.84 22.23
CA THR A 97 5.66 13.59 21.03
C THR A 97 5.57 12.73 19.78
N ALA A 98 6.00 11.47 19.83
CA ALA A 98 6.05 10.57 18.68
C ALA A 98 5.07 9.38 18.77
N ASN A 99 4.30 9.24 19.87
CA ASN A 99 3.42 8.10 20.15
C ASN A 99 4.14 6.74 20.20
N ILE A 100 5.42 6.74 20.57
CA ILE A 100 6.25 5.53 20.66
C ILE A 100 6.33 5.06 22.11
N GLU A 101 6.03 3.79 22.32
CA GLU A 101 6.19 3.07 23.58
C GLU A 101 6.71 1.65 23.31
N GLU A 102 7.17 0.99 24.36
CA GLU A 102 7.66 -0.39 24.28
C GLU A 102 6.48 -1.33 23.99
N SER A 103 6.33 -1.72 22.73
CA SER A 103 5.20 -2.49 22.22
C SER A 103 5.52 -3.11 20.86
N GLU A 104 4.61 -3.96 20.39
CA GLU A 104 4.63 -4.50 19.03
C GLU A 104 3.62 -3.75 18.16
N TYR A 105 4.13 -3.02 17.17
CA TYR A 105 3.33 -2.27 16.21
C TYR A 105 3.13 -3.08 14.95
N THR A 106 1.88 -3.37 14.62
CA THR A 106 1.45 -4.16 13.47
C THR A 106 0.75 -3.22 12.50
N ALA A 107 1.31 -3.08 11.31
CA ALA A 107 0.56 -2.53 10.17
C ALA A 107 0.05 -3.65 9.28
N LEU A 108 -0.91 -3.31 8.42
CA LEU A 108 -1.44 -4.29 7.48
C LEU A 108 -0.37 -4.60 6.44
N VAL A 109 0.23 -3.58 5.81
CA VAL A 109 1.13 -3.69 4.66
C VAL A 109 2.60 -3.75 5.09
N SER A 110 3.03 -2.83 5.95
CA SER A 110 4.45 -2.67 6.28
C SER A 110 5.02 -3.69 7.28
N GLY A 111 4.17 -4.55 7.86
CA GLY A 111 4.57 -5.62 8.77
C GLY A 111 4.62 -5.23 10.25
N ILE A 112 5.53 -5.87 11.00
CA ILE A 112 5.62 -5.74 12.46
C ILE A 112 6.94 -5.07 12.85
N THR A 113 6.84 -4.00 13.62
CA THR A 113 7.99 -3.35 14.27
C THR A 113 7.89 -3.53 15.78
N LYS A 114 8.90 -4.16 16.38
CA LYS A 114 9.00 -4.32 17.85
C LYS A 114 9.87 -3.21 18.41
N VAL A 115 9.35 -2.43 19.35
CA VAL A 115 10.15 -1.38 20.01
C VAL A 115 10.72 -1.91 21.31
N LYS A 116 12.02 -1.75 21.52
CA LYS A 116 12.73 -2.13 22.74
C LYS A 116 13.61 -0.98 23.23
N PHE A 117 13.61 -0.76 24.54
CA PHE A 117 14.45 0.22 25.20
C PHE A 117 15.65 -0.45 25.86
N HIS A 118 16.81 0.20 25.73
CA HIS A 118 18.08 -0.24 26.29
C HIS A 118 18.78 0.93 26.97
N ASN A 119 19.76 0.65 27.82
CA ASN A 119 20.59 1.71 28.38
C ASN A 119 21.48 2.32 27.28
N LEU A 120 21.71 3.63 27.32
CA LEU A 120 22.60 4.32 26.38
C LEU A 120 24.02 3.71 26.38
N SER A 121 24.49 3.18 27.51
CA SER A 121 25.79 2.52 27.62
C SER A 121 25.90 1.20 26.84
N GLU A 122 24.78 0.58 26.48
CA GLU A 122 24.74 -0.68 25.72
C GLU A 122 24.88 -0.46 24.21
N LEU A 123 24.92 0.80 23.78
CA LEU A 123 25.05 1.16 22.38
C LEU A 123 26.42 0.75 21.82
N GLN A 124 26.41 0.04 20.70
CA GLN A 124 27.63 -0.42 20.00
C GLN A 124 27.69 0.20 18.59
N SER A 125 28.83 0.81 18.23
CA SER A 125 29.06 1.41 16.89
C SER A 125 29.16 0.39 15.75
N THR A 126 29.29 -0.90 16.06
CA THR A 126 29.48 -1.97 15.09
C THR A 126 28.16 -2.55 14.60
N SER A 127 27.13 -1.73 14.45
CA SER A 127 25.81 -2.18 14.01
C SER A 127 25.49 -1.58 12.64
N VAL A 128 25.14 -2.37 11.65
CA VAL A 128 24.90 -1.86 10.28
C VAL A 128 23.50 -1.32 10.10
N GLY A 129 23.37 -0.20 9.38
CA GLY A 129 22.10 0.54 9.29
C GLY A 129 21.82 1.38 10.54
N TYR A 130 22.81 1.46 11.43
CA TYR A 130 22.86 2.43 12.50
C TYR A 130 23.06 3.81 11.89
N GLU A 131 22.09 4.70 12.11
CA GLU A 131 22.32 6.10 11.85
C GLU A 131 23.13 6.65 13.02
N ASN A 132 24.30 7.21 12.76
CA ASN A 132 25.17 7.78 13.80
C ASN A 132 24.59 9.07 14.39
N PHE A 133 23.37 9.04 14.92
CA PHE A 133 22.73 10.18 15.53
C PHE A 133 22.64 10.01 17.04
N ILE A 134 22.92 11.08 17.75
CA ILE A 134 22.41 11.28 19.10
C ILE A 134 21.34 12.36 19.04
N SER A 135 20.18 12.07 19.61
CA SER A 135 19.02 12.95 19.65
C SER A 135 18.88 13.54 21.05
N TYR A 136 18.54 14.83 21.11
CA TYR A 136 18.52 15.59 22.35
C TYR A 136 17.08 15.90 22.81
N ILE A 137 16.86 15.83 24.12
CA ILE A 137 15.62 16.23 24.79
C ILE A 137 16.00 17.19 25.91
N GLY A 138 15.62 18.46 25.78
CA GLY A 138 15.93 19.51 26.74
C GLY A 138 15.64 20.90 26.19
N ASN A 139 16.01 21.94 26.93
CA ASN A 139 15.93 23.31 26.45
C ASN A 139 17.00 23.58 25.38
N GLU A 140 16.69 24.43 24.41
CA GLU A 140 17.59 24.72 23.27
C GLU A 140 18.98 25.22 23.73
N ASP A 141 19.05 26.14 24.69
CA ASP A 141 20.31 26.66 25.24
C ASP A 141 21.15 25.56 25.93
N ASN A 142 20.48 24.64 26.63
CA ASN A 142 21.11 23.51 27.29
C ASN A 142 21.63 22.49 26.26
N ILE A 143 20.86 22.24 25.19
CA ILE A 143 21.26 21.37 24.07
C ILE A 143 22.49 21.94 23.36
N ILE A 144 22.50 23.25 23.09
CA ILE A 144 23.65 23.91 22.46
C ILE A 144 24.88 23.84 23.37
N SER A 145 24.70 24.03 24.68
CA SER A 145 25.80 23.91 25.67
C SER A 145 26.37 22.49 25.73
N ALA A 146 25.50 21.47 25.75
CA ALA A 146 25.89 20.06 25.71
C ALA A 146 26.62 19.71 24.40
N TYR A 147 26.10 20.19 23.26
CA TYR A 147 26.73 20.04 21.95
C TYR A 147 28.12 20.69 21.92
N GLN A 148 28.26 21.94 22.37
CA GLN A 148 29.54 22.65 22.38
C GLN A 148 30.61 21.86 23.13
N LYS A 149 30.29 21.37 24.33
CA LYS A 149 31.20 20.57 25.15
C LYS A 149 31.60 19.24 24.50
N LEU A 150 30.67 18.58 23.79
CA LEU A 150 30.97 17.35 23.06
C LEU A 150 31.79 17.62 21.79
N SER A 151 31.49 18.71 21.07
CA SER A 151 32.15 19.10 19.82
C SER A 151 33.62 19.52 20.00
N GLU A 152 34.02 19.87 21.22
CA GLU A 152 35.44 20.13 21.55
C GLU A 152 36.30 18.87 21.48
N LYS A 153 35.69 17.69 21.74
CA LYS A 153 36.39 16.41 21.83
C LYS A 153 36.12 15.47 20.65
N TYR A 154 34.93 15.56 20.05
CA TYR A 154 34.46 14.62 19.03
C TYR A 154 33.93 15.35 17.81
N SER A 155 33.91 14.68 16.66
CA SER A 155 33.31 15.21 15.43
C SER A 155 31.79 15.06 15.50
N LEU A 156 31.08 16.16 15.79
CA LEU A 156 29.62 16.23 15.76
C LEU A 156 29.13 17.32 14.81
N THR A 157 28.03 17.05 14.12
CA THR A 157 27.30 18.11 13.41
C THR A 157 26.49 18.95 14.39
N TYR A 158 26.20 20.19 14.01
CA TYR A 158 25.30 21.04 14.79
C TYR A 158 23.93 20.36 14.97
N PRO A 159 23.28 20.45 16.16
CA PRO A 159 21.99 19.82 16.39
C PRO A 159 20.90 20.43 15.50
N GLU A 160 20.32 19.61 14.62
CA GLU A 160 19.25 20.03 13.72
C GLU A 160 18.24 18.91 13.46
N TYR A 161 17.11 19.24 12.82
CA TYR A 161 16.15 18.25 12.35
C TYR A 161 16.59 17.78 10.96
N TRP A 162 16.85 16.48 10.81
CA TRP A 162 17.35 15.93 9.54
C TRP A 162 16.23 15.47 8.62
N ASN A 163 15.10 15.06 9.20
CA ASN A 163 13.96 14.52 8.48
C ASN A 163 12.69 15.35 8.76
N SER A 164 11.77 15.35 7.80
CA SER A 164 10.43 15.93 8.00
C SER A 164 9.49 14.91 8.62
N THR A 165 8.56 15.38 9.46
CA THR A 165 7.45 14.55 9.93
C THR A 165 6.42 14.35 8.82
N GLU A 166 5.77 13.20 8.77
CA GLU A 166 4.67 12.90 7.82
C GLU A 166 3.31 13.51 8.25
N LYS A 167 3.34 14.62 8.99
CA LYS A 167 2.13 15.32 9.47
C LYS A 167 1.29 15.86 8.32
N ASP A 168 1.92 16.29 7.24
CA ASP A 168 1.23 16.83 6.05
C ASP A 168 0.31 15.80 5.40
N MET A 169 0.75 14.53 5.31
CA MET A 169 -0.11 13.44 4.82
C MET A 169 -1.35 13.25 5.70
N ILE A 170 -1.21 13.38 7.03
CA ILE A 170 -2.34 13.30 7.96
C ILE A 170 -3.32 14.46 7.73
N PHE A 171 -2.84 15.69 7.54
CA PHE A 171 -3.70 16.83 7.20
C PHE A 171 -4.44 16.62 5.87
N ILE A 172 -3.79 16.07 4.86
CA ILE A 172 -4.41 15.78 3.55
C ILE A 172 -5.54 14.74 3.72
N ILE A 173 -5.25 13.60 4.34
CA ILE A 173 -6.20 12.50 4.50
C ILE A 173 -7.42 12.95 5.32
N TRP A 174 -7.19 13.53 6.51
CA TRP A 174 -8.28 13.94 7.38
C TRP A 174 -9.00 15.18 6.85
N GLY A 175 -8.30 16.09 6.16
CA GLY A 175 -8.92 17.20 5.44
C GLY A 175 -9.92 16.73 4.38
N MET A 176 -9.59 15.68 3.62
CA MET A 176 -10.52 15.06 2.67
C MET A 176 -11.75 14.45 3.36
N ILE A 177 -11.56 13.77 4.50
CA ILE A 177 -12.67 13.20 5.29
C ILE A 177 -13.60 14.31 5.79
N ILE A 178 -13.05 15.41 6.30
CA ILE A 178 -13.83 16.57 6.77
C ILE A 178 -14.61 17.20 5.62
N ALA A 179 -13.98 17.40 4.45
CA ALA A 179 -14.65 17.92 3.27
C ALA A 179 -15.83 17.04 2.86
N LEU A 180 -15.64 15.71 2.87
CA LEU A 180 -16.70 14.75 2.59
C LEU A 180 -17.84 14.85 3.61
N MET A 181 -17.55 14.94 4.92
CA MET A 181 -18.57 15.11 5.97
C MET A 181 -19.44 16.34 5.70
N ILE A 182 -18.81 17.47 5.36
CA ILE A 182 -19.52 18.72 5.03
C ILE A 182 -20.41 18.51 3.80
N VAL A 183 -19.89 17.93 2.72
CA VAL A 183 -20.66 17.67 1.49
C VAL A 183 -21.87 16.77 1.77
N LEU A 184 -21.70 15.71 2.55
CA LEU A 184 -22.79 14.80 2.91
C LEU A 184 -23.86 15.49 3.76
N ASN A 185 -23.47 16.36 4.71
CA ASN A 185 -24.41 17.13 5.52
C ASN A 185 -25.12 18.23 4.73
N VAL A 186 -24.46 18.87 3.76
CA VAL A 186 -25.12 19.78 2.82
C VAL A 186 -26.21 19.05 2.03
N ILE A 187 -25.92 17.86 1.51
CA ILE A 187 -26.91 17.06 0.77
C ILE A 187 -28.12 16.71 1.67
N GLU A 188 -27.88 16.33 2.93
CA GLU A 188 -28.96 16.04 3.89
C GLU A 188 -29.83 17.28 4.14
N VAL A 189 -29.20 18.42 4.45
CA VAL A 189 -29.90 19.68 4.76
C VAL A 189 -30.78 20.11 3.59
N VAL A 190 -30.24 20.15 2.37
CA VAL A 190 -31.06 20.66 1.26
C VAL A 190 -32.27 19.77 1.01
N ARG A 191 -32.15 18.46 1.20
CA ARG A 191 -33.29 17.53 1.04
C ARG A 191 -34.33 17.67 2.14
N ARG A 192 -33.91 17.89 3.39
CA ARG A 192 -34.83 18.04 4.52
C ARG A 192 -35.48 19.42 4.57
N LYS A 193 -35.00 20.39 3.78
CA LYS A 193 -35.50 21.77 3.82
C LYS A 193 -37.02 21.90 3.63
N LYS A 194 -37.64 21.12 2.74
CA LYS A 194 -39.10 21.13 2.55
C LYS A 194 -39.85 20.59 3.78
N GLU A 195 -39.39 19.47 4.35
CA GLU A 195 -39.95 18.89 5.57
C GLU A 195 -39.86 19.88 6.75
N VAL A 196 -38.71 20.54 6.90
CA VAL A 196 -38.50 21.55 7.94
C VAL A 196 -39.45 22.73 7.77
N VAL A 197 -39.63 23.25 6.55
CA VAL A 197 -40.57 24.36 6.30
C VAL A 197 -42.00 23.97 6.67
N VAL A 198 -42.44 22.74 6.34
CA VAL A 198 -43.76 22.24 6.73
C VAL A 198 -43.90 22.19 8.26
N ARG A 199 -42.91 21.63 8.97
CA ARG A 199 -42.95 21.57 10.44
C ARG A 199 -42.93 22.94 11.11
N VAL A 200 -42.14 23.87 10.59
CA VAL A 200 -42.14 25.25 11.07
C VAL A 200 -43.50 25.91 10.82
N SER A 201 -44.13 25.68 9.66
CA SER A 201 -45.47 26.20 9.40
C SER A 201 -46.55 25.61 10.32
N LEU A 202 -46.31 24.42 10.88
CA LEU A 202 -47.15 23.78 11.91
C LEU A 202 -46.83 24.25 13.34
N GLY A 203 -45.90 25.19 13.52
CA GLY A 203 -45.59 25.83 14.81
C GLY A 203 -44.33 25.32 15.51
N GLU A 204 -43.56 24.40 14.92
CA GLU A 204 -42.27 23.96 15.50
C GLU A 204 -41.19 25.02 15.28
N SER A 205 -40.31 25.26 16.26
CA SER A 205 -39.27 26.28 16.11
C SER A 205 -38.12 25.78 15.22
N ALA A 206 -37.74 26.57 14.22
CA ALA A 206 -36.69 26.21 13.27
C ALA A 206 -35.34 25.96 13.94
N GLY A 207 -35.00 26.77 14.96
CA GLY A 207 -33.78 26.62 15.73
C GLY A 207 -33.73 25.30 16.51
N PHE A 208 -34.86 24.86 17.07
CA PHE A 208 -34.92 23.58 17.77
C PHE A 208 -34.76 22.39 16.81
N ILE A 209 -35.35 22.47 15.61
CA ILE A 209 -35.17 21.45 14.56
C ILE A 209 -33.70 21.36 14.13
N ALA A 210 -33.05 22.51 13.92
CA ALA A 210 -31.64 22.58 13.55
C ALA A 210 -30.73 22.01 14.66
N PHE A 211 -30.94 22.44 15.90
CA PHE A 211 -30.18 21.97 17.06
C PHE A 211 -30.32 20.46 17.26
N LYS A 212 -31.56 19.93 17.23
CA LYS A 212 -31.82 18.50 17.37
C LYS A 212 -31.17 17.68 16.25
N ALA A 213 -31.18 18.19 15.02
CA ALA A 213 -30.54 17.52 13.89
C ALA A 213 -29.00 17.51 14.02
N ALA A 214 -28.41 18.65 14.39
CA ALA A 214 -26.97 18.77 14.61
C ALA A 214 -26.50 17.87 15.77
N LEU A 215 -27.20 17.88 16.91
CA LEU A 215 -26.85 17.04 18.07
C LEU A 215 -26.88 15.54 17.74
N PHE A 216 -27.89 15.10 16.99
CA PHE A 216 -27.98 13.71 16.56
C PHE A 216 -26.80 13.34 15.65
N ASP A 217 -26.39 14.21 14.74
CA ASP A 217 -25.28 13.93 13.84
C ASP A 217 -23.94 13.89 14.59
N VAL A 218 -23.70 14.86 15.48
CA VAL A 218 -22.50 14.87 16.33
C VAL A 218 -22.37 13.56 17.12
N THR A 219 -23.46 13.15 17.78
CA THR A 219 -23.45 11.90 18.56
C THR A 219 -23.24 10.67 17.69
N PHE A 220 -23.83 10.64 16.49
CA PHE A 220 -23.67 9.52 15.57
C PHE A 220 -22.28 9.45 14.94
N ASP A 221 -21.69 10.58 14.55
CA ASP A 221 -20.36 10.67 13.96
C ASP A 221 -19.28 10.26 14.98
N ILE A 222 -19.41 10.69 16.24
CA ILE A 222 -18.55 10.22 17.33
C ILE A 222 -18.68 8.70 17.50
N ALA A 223 -19.90 8.16 17.52
CA ALA A 223 -20.12 6.73 17.64
C ALA A 223 -19.49 5.95 16.47
N LEU A 224 -19.64 6.43 15.23
CA LEU A 224 -19.02 5.83 14.04
C LEU A 224 -17.49 5.79 14.15
N PHE A 225 -16.87 6.87 14.59
CA PHE A 225 -15.42 6.94 14.76
C PHE A 225 -14.91 5.93 15.80
N ILE A 226 -15.61 5.79 16.92
CA ILE A 226 -15.27 4.82 17.95
C ILE A 226 -15.43 3.39 17.43
N VAL A 227 -16.55 3.10 16.75
CA VAL A 227 -16.79 1.78 16.15
C VAL A 227 -15.73 1.43 15.11
N ALA A 228 -15.33 2.38 14.25
CA ALA A 228 -14.28 2.18 13.27
C ALA A 228 -12.93 1.85 13.93
N LYS A 229 -12.56 2.58 15.01
CA LYS A 229 -11.34 2.30 15.78
C LYS A 229 -11.35 0.92 16.44
N ILE A 230 -12.46 0.51 17.06
CA ILE A 230 -12.59 -0.81 17.71
C ILE A 230 -12.53 -1.94 16.67
N LEU A 231 -13.13 -1.74 15.49
CA LEU A 231 -13.08 -2.73 14.43
C LEU A 231 -11.65 -2.97 13.95
N LEU A 232 -10.88 -1.87 13.81
CA LEU A 232 -9.51 -1.92 13.30
C LEU A 232 -8.47 -2.32 14.35
N SER A 233 -8.72 -2.13 15.65
CA SER A 233 -7.75 -2.49 16.70
C SER A 233 -7.41 -3.97 16.76
N ASN A 234 -8.21 -4.84 16.14
CA ASN A 234 -7.91 -6.28 16.03
C ASN A 234 -6.89 -6.61 14.92
N TYR A 235 -6.64 -5.67 14.01
CA TYR A 235 -5.82 -5.90 12.81
C TYR A 235 -4.57 -5.04 12.77
N ILE A 236 -4.64 -3.82 13.32
CA ILE A 236 -3.55 -2.85 13.31
C ILE A 236 -3.28 -2.33 14.73
N SER A 237 -2.02 -2.06 15.02
CA SER A 237 -1.58 -1.40 16.25
C SER A 237 -0.66 -0.22 15.94
N GLY A 238 -0.68 0.77 16.83
CA GLY A 238 -0.03 2.07 16.60
C GLY A 238 -0.99 3.10 16.03
N ALA A 239 -0.82 4.35 16.46
CA ALA A 239 -1.69 5.45 16.05
C ALA A 239 -0.85 6.72 15.91
N TYR A 240 -0.22 6.92 14.75
CA TYR A 240 0.57 8.11 14.45
C TYR A 240 -0.25 9.38 14.70
N GLU A 241 0.24 10.31 15.49
CA GLU A 241 -0.42 11.61 15.72
C GLU A 241 -1.90 11.50 16.16
N ASN A 242 -2.24 10.48 16.98
CA ASN A 242 -3.62 10.21 17.41
C ASN A 242 -4.32 11.42 18.06
N ARG A 243 -3.56 12.26 18.79
CA ARG A 243 -4.08 13.50 19.39
C ARG A 243 -4.50 14.49 18.30
N LEU A 244 -3.65 14.73 17.32
CA LEU A 244 -3.91 15.62 16.19
C LEU A 244 -5.10 15.12 15.37
N VAL A 245 -5.17 13.81 15.06
CA VAL A 245 -6.30 13.19 14.37
C VAL A 245 -7.61 13.39 15.13
N THR A 246 -7.60 13.20 16.45
CA THR A 246 -8.80 13.40 17.28
C THR A 246 -9.24 14.87 17.28
N ILE A 247 -8.29 15.82 17.32
CA ILE A 247 -8.59 17.26 17.21
C ILE A 247 -9.16 17.60 15.84
N LEU A 248 -8.51 17.17 14.75
CA LEU A 248 -8.96 17.39 13.38
C LEU A 248 -10.37 16.83 13.17
N TYR A 249 -10.62 15.61 13.62
CA TYR A 249 -11.93 15.00 13.50
C TYR A 249 -13.00 15.75 14.33
N SER A 250 -12.65 16.21 15.53
CA SER A 250 -13.55 17.02 16.36
C SER A 250 -13.90 18.35 15.69
N ILE A 251 -12.92 19.05 15.11
CA ILE A 251 -13.14 20.25 14.29
C ILE A 251 -14.04 19.90 13.10
N GLY A 252 -13.76 18.77 12.43
CA GLY A 252 -14.54 18.23 11.34
C GLY A 252 -16.02 18.05 11.66
N ILE A 253 -16.31 17.41 12.80
CA ILE A 253 -17.68 17.23 13.31
C ILE A 253 -18.35 18.59 13.46
N ILE A 254 -17.70 19.56 14.13
CA ILE A 254 -18.28 20.90 14.34
C ILE A 254 -18.55 21.59 13.00
N LEU A 255 -17.57 21.63 12.10
CA LEU A 255 -17.70 22.25 10.77
C LEU A 255 -18.82 21.58 9.95
N SER A 256 -18.95 20.26 10.05
CA SER A 256 -19.98 19.51 9.34
C SER A 256 -21.40 19.84 9.81
N THR A 257 -21.58 20.44 10.99
CA THR A 257 -22.92 20.86 11.47
C THR A 257 -23.37 22.22 10.92
N ILE A 258 -22.44 23.05 10.42
CA ILE A 258 -22.73 24.39 9.88
C ILE A 258 -23.87 24.39 8.84
N PRO A 259 -23.96 23.42 7.90
CA PRO A 259 -25.07 23.35 6.96
C PRO A 259 -26.46 23.39 7.61
N TYR A 260 -26.64 22.85 8.83
CA TYR A 260 -27.93 22.86 9.53
C TYR A 260 -28.41 24.26 9.88
N CYS A 261 -27.53 25.26 9.98
CA CYS A 261 -27.92 26.65 10.14
C CYS A 261 -28.79 27.16 8.98
N SER A 262 -28.69 26.54 7.79
CA SER A 262 -29.57 26.83 6.65
C SER A 262 -31.05 26.55 6.95
N PHE A 263 -31.37 25.75 7.97
CA PHE A 263 -32.74 25.54 8.43
C PHE A 263 -33.31 26.75 9.15
N CYS A 264 -32.51 27.70 9.63
CA CYS A 264 -33.02 28.93 10.24
C CYS A 264 -33.31 30.02 9.20
N PHE A 265 -32.82 29.86 7.97
CA PHE A 265 -32.95 30.83 6.88
C PHE A 265 -33.75 30.22 5.71
N PHE A 266 -35.06 30.48 5.68
CA PHE A 266 -35.96 29.98 4.62
C PHE A 266 -36.95 31.05 4.16
N ASP A 267 -37.19 31.06 2.85
CA ASP A 267 -38.18 31.88 2.18
C ASP A 267 -39.43 31.02 1.93
N ILE A 268 -40.47 31.26 2.73
CA ILE A 268 -41.71 30.47 2.76
C ILE A 268 -42.34 30.43 1.36
N ARG A 269 -42.34 31.55 0.61
CA ARG A 269 -42.92 31.58 -0.74
C ARG A 269 -42.18 30.66 -1.71
N LYS A 270 -40.84 30.61 -1.65
CA LYS A 270 -40.04 29.73 -2.51
C LYS A 270 -40.14 28.25 -2.12
N ALA A 271 -40.42 27.96 -0.85
CA ALA A 271 -40.55 26.59 -0.36
C ALA A 271 -41.90 25.95 -0.71
N PHE A 272 -42.98 26.75 -0.76
CA PHE A 272 -44.34 26.30 -1.12
C PHE A 272 -44.66 26.47 -2.62
N ALA A 273 -43.96 27.35 -3.33
CA ALA A 273 -43.98 27.27 -4.78
C ALA A 273 -43.44 25.88 -5.17
N ASN A 274 -44.09 25.20 -6.12
CA ASN A 274 -43.56 24.02 -6.81
C ASN A 274 -42.30 24.36 -7.65
N ALA A 275 -41.48 25.29 -7.18
CA ALA A 275 -40.18 25.58 -7.73
C ALA A 275 -39.39 24.27 -7.72
N THR A 276 -39.08 23.83 -8.93
CA THR A 276 -38.18 22.73 -9.25
C THR A 276 -36.99 22.75 -8.31
N HIS A 277 -36.60 21.56 -7.84
CA HIS A 277 -35.42 21.35 -7.02
C HIS A 277 -34.23 22.22 -7.52
N LYS A 278 -33.44 22.78 -6.61
CA LYS A 278 -32.29 23.61 -7.00
C LYS A 278 -31.31 22.72 -7.78
N ARG A 279 -31.05 23.02 -9.06
CA ARG A 279 -30.09 22.31 -9.94
C ARG A 279 -28.76 21.91 -9.29
N GLY A 280 -28.28 22.69 -8.31
CA GLY A 280 -27.05 22.38 -7.57
C GLY A 280 -27.12 21.12 -6.67
N VAL A 281 -28.30 20.74 -6.18
CA VAL A 281 -28.48 19.52 -5.37
C VAL A 281 -28.36 18.29 -6.24
N ASP A 282 -28.97 18.35 -7.42
CA ASP A 282 -28.95 17.27 -8.39
C ASP A 282 -27.51 17.07 -8.83
N PHE A 283 -26.78 18.15 -9.12
CA PHE A 283 -25.35 18.10 -9.39
C PHE A 283 -24.55 17.40 -8.27
N LEU A 284 -24.76 17.76 -7.00
CA LEU A 284 -24.07 17.12 -5.88
C LEU A 284 -24.37 15.63 -5.74
N ILE A 285 -25.64 15.23 -5.91
CA ILE A 285 -26.07 13.84 -5.79
C ILE A 285 -25.56 13.01 -6.97
N TYR A 286 -25.60 13.56 -8.19
CA TYR A 286 -25.01 12.92 -9.37
C TYR A 286 -23.48 12.82 -9.25
N SER A 287 -22.82 13.84 -8.69
CA SER A 287 -21.37 13.80 -8.43
C SER A 287 -21.02 12.74 -7.39
N LEU A 288 -21.80 12.63 -6.32
CA LEU A 288 -21.64 11.57 -5.32
C LEU A 288 -21.86 10.18 -5.93
N LYS A 289 -22.83 10.04 -6.83
CA LYS A 289 -23.09 8.80 -7.56
C LYS A 289 -21.92 8.43 -8.48
N PHE A 290 -21.37 9.40 -9.21
CA PHE A 290 -20.17 9.21 -10.01
C PHE A 290 -18.97 8.76 -9.16
N ILE A 291 -18.69 9.44 -8.04
CA ILE A 291 -17.61 9.06 -7.12
C ILE A 291 -17.82 7.65 -6.57
N ALA A 292 -19.04 7.30 -6.16
CA ALA A 292 -19.36 5.97 -5.67
C ALA A 292 -19.23 4.89 -6.76
N GLY A 293 -19.60 5.19 -8.00
CA GLY A 293 -19.43 4.30 -9.14
C GLY A 293 -17.96 4.05 -9.47
N VAL A 294 -17.15 5.11 -9.52
CA VAL A 294 -15.69 5.02 -9.67
C VAL A 294 -15.09 4.18 -8.54
N ALA A 295 -15.43 4.49 -7.29
CA ALA A 295 -14.93 3.74 -6.14
C ALA A 295 -15.32 2.26 -6.20
N ALA A 296 -16.57 1.94 -6.55
CA ALA A 296 -17.03 0.55 -6.64
C ALA A 296 -16.28 -0.24 -7.73
N VAL A 297 -16.17 0.33 -8.94
CA VAL A 297 -15.44 -0.31 -10.05
C VAL A 297 -13.96 -0.46 -9.70
N PHE A 298 -13.35 0.58 -9.14
CA PHE A 298 -11.96 0.56 -8.71
C PHE A 298 -11.70 -0.51 -7.66
N THR A 299 -12.50 -0.57 -6.58
CA THR A 299 -12.33 -1.56 -5.51
C THR A 299 -12.52 -3.00 -6.01
N ILE A 300 -13.43 -3.24 -6.97
CA ILE A 300 -13.59 -4.57 -7.57
C ILE A 300 -12.38 -4.94 -8.42
N ILE A 301 -11.90 -4.01 -9.27
CA ILE A 301 -10.72 -4.24 -10.12
C ILE A 301 -9.49 -4.51 -9.25
N THR A 302 -9.26 -3.71 -8.21
CA THR A 302 -8.13 -3.93 -7.30
C THR A 302 -8.26 -5.25 -6.57
N ASN A 303 -9.45 -5.62 -6.06
CA ASN A 303 -9.64 -6.88 -5.36
C ASN A 303 -9.47 -8.09 -6.30
N ILE A 304 -10.01 -8.06 -7.52
CA ILE A 304 -9.80 -9.11 -8.53
C ILE A 304 -8.33 -9.18 -8.94
N SER A 305 -7.66 -8.04 -9.16
CA SER A 305 -6.24 -8.00 -9.49
C SER A 305 -5.39 -8.56 -8.35
N SER A 306 -5.68 -8.20 -7.09
CA SER A 306 -5.00 -8.74 -5.91
C SER A 306 -5.17 -10.26 -5.80
N ILE A 307 -6.36 -10.80 -6.08
CA ILE A 307 -6.61 -12.24 -6.06
C ILE A 307 -5.91 -12.92 -7.26
N HIS A 308 -6.07 -12.38 -8.47
CA HIS A 308 -5.54 -12.97 -9.69
C HIS A 308 -4.01 -13.02 -9.68
N ASN A 309 -3.36 -11.93 -9.30
CA ASN A 309 -1.91 -11.81 -9.33
C ASN A 309 -1.21 -12.56 -8.19
N ASN A 310 -1.87 -12.74 -7.03
CA ASN A 310 -1.20 -13.26 -5.85
C ASN A 310 -1.70 -14.64 -5.36
N LEU A 311 -2.95 -15.03 -5.67
CA LEU A 311 -3.54 -16.27 -5.15
C LEU A 311 -3.36 -17.48 -6.09
N PHE A 312 -2.94 -17.26 -7.34
CA PHE A 312 -2.82 -18.30 -8.39
C PHE A 312 -1.42 -18.41 -9.01
N THR A 313 -0.38 -17.96 -8.31
CA THR A 313 1.01 -18.34 -8.62
C THR A 313 1.25 -19.77 -8.12
N ASN A 314 1.82 -20.63 -8.96
CA ASN A 314 2.12 -22.04 -8.66
C ASN A 314 2.75 -22.20 -7.28
N GLU A 315 1.95 -22.56 -6.26
CA GLU A 315 2.40 -22.80 -4.88
C GLU A 315 3.54 -23.85 -4.87
N HIS A 316 3.44 -24.81 -5.79
CA HIS A 316 4.41 -25.89 -5.96
C HIS A 316 5.83 -25.48 -6.36
N LEU A 317 6.05 -24.29 -6.95
CA LEU A 317 7.41 -23.92 -7.40
C LEU A 317 8.37 -23.69 -6.23
N LEU A 318 7.86 -23.15 -5.11
CA LEU A 318 8.68 -22.86 -3.94
C LEU A 318 8.68 -23.99 -2.91
N GLU A 319 7.73 -24.92 -2.98
CA GLU A 319 7.64 -26.07 -2.04
C GLU A 319 8.94 -26.88 -1.99
N GLU A 320 9.58 -27.12 -3.14
CA GLU A 320 10.86 -27.83 -3.22
C GLU A 320 12.04 -27.06 -2.60
N TYR A 321 11.85 -25.77 -2.30
CA TYR A 321 12.87 -24.86 -1.78
C TYR A 321 12.50 -24.28 -0.40
N TYR A 322 11.54 -24.86 0.30
CA TYR A 322 11.14 -24.41 1.65
C TYR A 322 12.26 -24.44 2.69
N ASP A 323 13.20 -25.36 2.54
CA ASP A 323 14.39 -25.44 3.39
C ASP A 323 15.51 -24.46 2.98
N ALA A 324 15.36 -23.77 1.83
CA ALA A 324 16.31 -22.76 1.38
C ALA A 324 16.08 -21.41 2.09
N ASN A 325 17.05 -20.52 1.94
CA ASN A 325 17.04 -19.20 2.55
C ASN A 325 17.33 -18.10 1.52
N TYR A 326 16.62 -16.98 1.65
CA TYR A 326 17.04 -15.71 1.10
C TYR A 326 18.17 -15.16 1.98
N PHE A 327 19.22 -14.65 1.34
CA PHE A 327 20.41 -14.15 2.00
C PHE A 327 20.78 -12.79 1.44
N THR A 328 20.91 -11.80 2.32
CA THR A 328 21.39 -10.47 1.95
C THR A 328 22.34 -9.97 3.01
N VAL A 329 23.40 -9.31 2.58
CA VAL A 329 24.38 -8.68 3.45
C VAL A 329 24.19 -7.18 3.35
N LYS A 330 23.91 -6.54 4.48
CA LYS A 330 23.97 -5.08 4.60
C LYS A 330 25.32 -4.72 5.20
N THR A 331 25.97 -3.70 4.66
CA THR A 331 27.20 -3.12 5.24
C THR A 331 27.16 -1.60 5.20
N THR A 332 27.96 -0.93 6.02
CA THR A 332 28.12 0.54 5.98
C THR A 332 29.16 1.00 4.96
N ASP A 333 30.07 0.11 4.54
CA ASP A 333 31.31 0.47 3.84
C ASP A 333 31.35 -0.01 2.38
N PHE A 334 30.27 -0.64 1.91
CA PHE A 334 30.15 -1.07 0.53
C PHE A 334 29.93 0.14 -0.39
N ASN A 335 30.89 0.33 -1.30
CA ASN A 335 30.59 0.92 -2.60
C ASN A 335 30.25 -0.23 -3.58
N ALA A 336 29.66 0.11 -4.73
CA ALA A 336 29.25 -0.88 -5.73
C ALA A 336 30.38 -1.84 -6.12
N GLU A 337 31.62 -1.36 -6.24
CA GLU A 337 32.78 -2.19 -6.58
C GLU A 337 33.16 -3.21 -5.49
N LYS A 338 33.14 -2.81 -4.21
CA LYS A 338 33.44 -3.72 -3.09
C LYS A 338 32.37 -4.78 -2.93
N GLU A 339 31.10 -4.40 -3.09
CA GLU A 339 29.97 -5.33 -3.04
C GLU A 339 30.06 -6.35 -4.19
N GLU A 340 30.33 -5.89 -5.40
CA GLU A 340 30.52 -6.74 -6.56
C GLU A 340 31.70 -7.72 -6.35
N ALA A 341 32.84 -7.20 -5.84
CA ALA A 341 34.01 -8.01 -5.55
C ALA A 341 33.75 -9.06 -4.45
N PHE A 342 32.99 -8.72 -3.40
CA PHE A 342 32.58 -9.65 -2.36
C PHE A 342 31.76 -10.79 -2.94
N TRP A 343 30.67 -10.49 -3.66
CA TRP A 343 29.78 -11.49 -4.22
C TRP A 343 30.49 -12.36 -5.27
N ASN A 344 31.32 -11.78 -6.13
CA ASN A 344 32.10 -12.53 -7.11
C ASN A 344 33.09 -13.48 -6.43
N LYS A 345 33.77 -13.06 -5.36
CA LYS A 345 34.69 -13.92 -4.61
C LYS A 345 33.96 -15.00 -3.80
N LEU A 346 32.81 -14.66 -3.23
CA LEU A 346 31.96 -15.59 -2.50
C LEU A 346 31.48 -16.69 -3.43
N TYR A 347 30.88 -16.33 -4.57
CA TYR A 347 30.42 -17.29 -5.57
C TYR A 347 31.60 -18.12 -6.09
N LYS A 348 32.72 -17.52 -6.48
CA LYS A 348 33.89 -18.26 -6.99
C LYS A 348 34.39 -19.36 -6.03
N ASN A 349 34.38 -19.10 -4.73
CA ASN A 349 34.98 -20.01 -3.75
C ASN A 349 33.96 -20.96 -3.09
N GLU A 350 32.72 -20.51 -2.92
CA GLU A 350 31.70 -21.20 -2.12
C GLU A 350 30.47 -21.60 -2.94
N TYR A 351 30.46 -21.47 -4.28
CA TYR A 351 29.30 -21.79 -5.14
C TYR A 351 28.68 -23.16 -4.82
N ASN A 352 29.51 -24.20 -4.75
CA ASN A 352 29.06 -25.58 -4.50
C ASN A 352 28.57 -25.80 -3.07
N THR A 353 29.06 -24.99 -2.12
CA THR A 353 28.60 -24.99 -0.73
C THR A 353 27.25 -24.29 -0.64
N LEU A 354 27.17 -23.07 -1.20
CA LEU A 354 26.02 -22.17 -1.20
C LEU A 354 24.83 -22.70 -1.98
N LYS A 355 25.10 -23.45 -3.05
CA LYS A 355 24.11 -23.98 -4.00
C LYS A 355 23.06 -22.91 -4.35
N PRO A 356 23.48 -21.75 -4.87
CA PRO A 356 22.55 -20.67 -5.18
C PRO A 356 21.59 -21.14 -6.27
N VAL A 357 20.30 -20.93 -6.10
CA VAL A 357 19.23 -21.26 -7.02
C VAL A 357 18.85 -19.96 -7.72
N ILE A 358 19.22 -19.86 -8.99
CA ILE A 358 19.05 -18.64 -9.78
C ILE A 358 18.04 -18.93 -10.88
N CYS A 359 16.90 -18.27 -10.81
CA CYS A 359 15.87 -18.25 -11.85
C CYS A 359 15.32 -16.84 -11.94
N LEU A 360 15.99 -15.96 -12.69
CA LEU A 360 15.75 -14.51 -12.66
C LEU A 360 15.61 -13.95 -14.07
N ASN A 361 14.74 -12.95 -14.23
CA ASN A 361 14.77 -12.08 -15.42
C ASN A 361 15.95 -11.12 -15.33
N ILE A 362 16.87 -11.22 -16.29
CA ILE A 362 18.13 -10.47 -16.36
C ILE A 362 18.04 -9.25 -17.29
N LEU A 363 16.93 -9.11 -18.03
CA LEU A 363 16.66 -7.96 -18.91
C LEU A 363 15.18 -7.62 -18.88
N ASN A 364 14.86 -6.53 -18.19
CA ASN A 364 13.53 -5.94 -18.15
C ASN A 364 13.32 -5.00 -19.34
N ASP A 365 13.38 -5.54 -20.55
CA ASP A 365 13.16 -4.78 -21.80
C ASP A 365 11.94 -5.35 -22.56
N LYS A 366 11.66 -4.90 -23.80
CA LYS A 366 10.51 -5.45 -24.59
C LYS A 366 10.51 -6.99 -24.75
N ASN A 367 11.64 -7.63 -24.50
CA ASN A 367 11.81 -9.07 -24.54
C ASN A 367 12.43 -9.54 -23.21
N ASP A 368 11.65 -10.23 -22.38
CA ASP A 368 12.18 -10.86 -21.16
C ASP A 368 13.21 -11.95 -21.50
N VAL A 369 14.36 -11.88 -20.83
CA VAL A 369 15.41 -12.90 -20.88
C VAL A 369 15.58 -13.45 -19.49
N ILE A 370 15.28 -14.74 -19.31
CA ILE A 370 15.33 -15.42 -18.03
C ILE A 370 16.55 -16.31 -17.98
N TYR A 371 17.37 -16.14 -16.95
CA TYR A 371 18.50 -17.00 -16.67
C TYR A 371 18.15 -18.04 -15.61
N VAL A 372 18.47 -19.30 -15.88
CA VAL A 372 18.30 -20.43 -14.98
C VAL A 372 19.62 -21.16 -14.81
N ASN A 373 20.13 -21.23 -13.59
CA ASN A 373 21.38 -21.95 -13.35
C ASN A 373 21.17 -23.46 -13.16
N ASN A 374 22.28 -24.20 -13.06
CA ASN A 374 22.31 -25.64 -12.86
C ASN A 374 21.59 -26.10 -11.57
N HIS A 375 21.62 -25.30 -10.49
CA HIS A 375 20.92 -25.60 -9.24
C HIS A 375 19.42 -25.32 -9.28
N ALA A 376 18.95 -24.54 -10.25
CA ALA A 376 17.54 -24.24 -10.50
C ALA A 376 16.94 -25.08 -11.64
N LYS A 377 17.53 -26.25 -11.96
CA LYS A 377 17.03 -27.14 -13.02
C LYS A 377 15.55 -27.51 -12.83
N ASP A 378 15.13 -27.71 -11.59
CA ASP A 378 13.75 -28.09 -11.27
C ASP A 378 12.75 -26.94 -11.52
N MET A 379 13.22 -25.69 -11.62
CA MET A 379 12.41 -24.53 -11.99
C MET A 379 12.10 -24.43 -13.50
N LEU A 380 12.66 -25.30 -14.35
CA LEU A 380 12.44 -25.32 -15.81
C LEU A 380 11.08 -25.92 -16.19
N GLN A 381 10.02 -25.22 -15.79
CA GLN A 381 8.60 -25.54 -15.97
C GLN A 381 8.26 -25.97 -17.41
N GLY A 382 8.07 -27.27 -17.65
CA GLY A 382 7.66 -27.81 -18.95
C GLY A 382 8.80 -27.98 -19.97
N PHE A 383 10.03 -27.55 -19.66
CA PHE A 383 11.20 -27.69 -20.52
C PHE A 383 12.02 -28.96 -20.21
N THR A 384 11.73 -29.66 -19.11
CA THR A 384 12.46 -30.85 -18.65
C THR A 384 12.61 -31.94 -19.71
N LYS A 385 11.57 -32.19 -20.52
CA LYS A 385 11.64 -33.20 -21.61
C LYS A 385 12.61 -32.81 -22.73
N GLN A 386 12.67 -31.52 -23.06
CA GLN A 386 13.56 -30.99 -24.09
C GLN A 386 15.01 -30.97 -23.59
N ILE A 387 15.20 -30.67 -22.31
CA ILE A 387 16.51 -30.73 -21.64
C ILE A 387 17.02 -32.17 -21.59
N ASN A 388 16.22 -33.13 -21.13
CA ASN A 388 16.63 -34.53 -21.03
C ASN A 388 16.97 -35.16 -22.40
N ALA A 389 16.41 -34.64 -23.49
CA ALA A 389 16.76 -35.08 -24.84
C ALA A 389 18.13 -34.56 -25.31
N VAL A 390 18.61 -33.49 -24.69
CA VAL A 390 19.73 -32.65 -25.15
C VAL A 390 20.94 -32.70 -24.21
N GLU A 391 20.73 -33.08 -22.94
CA GLU A 391 21.77 -33.18 -21.90
C GLU A 391 22.90 -34.17 -22.24
N ASN A 392 22.70 -35.03 -23.26
CA ASN A 392 23.70 -35.98 -23.76
C ASN A 392 24.78 -35.35 -24.67
N GLU A 393 24.66 -34.07 -25.07
CA GLU A 393 25.54 -33.45 -26.09
C GLU A 393 26.67 -32.55 -25.55
N SER A 394 26.96 -32.57 -24.24
CA SER A 394 28.04 -31.74 -23.63
C SER A 394 27.93 -30.24 -23.95
N SER A 395 26.70 -29.71 -23.91
CA SER A 395 26.42 -28.28 -24.09
C SER A 395 26.71 -27.50 -22.80
N ASP A 396 27.35 -26.34 -22.92
CA ASP A 396 27.59 -25.45 -21.77
C ASP A 396 26.33 -24.70 -21.38
N LEU A 397 25.62 -24.19 -22.40
CA LEU A 397 24.38 -23.42 -22.27
C LEU A 397 23.34 -23.95 -23.24
N ILE A 398 22.08 -23.95 -22.81
CA ILE A 398 20.92 -24.23 -23.66
C ILE A 398 20.02 -22.99 -23.66
N ILE A 399 19.79 -22.41 -24.83
CA ILE A 399 18.98 -21.21 -25.01
C ILE A 399 17.68 -21.56 -25.74
N PHE A 400 16.56 -21.37 -25.06
CA PHE A 400 15.22 -21.56 -25.60
C PHE A 400 14.68 -20.26 -26.19
N ILE A 401 14.32 -20.28 -27.46
CA ILE A 401 13.80 -19.11 -28.21
C ILE A 401 12.34 -19.37 -28.63
N PRO A 402 11.41 -18.43 -28.37
CA PRO A 402 10.01 -18.59 -28.76
C PRO A 402 9.83 -18.45 -30.29
N LYS A 403 9.06 -19.37 -30.90
CA LYS A 403 8.81 -19.40 -32.36
C LYS A 403 8.06 -18.19 -32.94
N ASN A 404 7.32 -17.45 -32.11
CA ASN A 404 6.50 -16.31 -32.56
C ASN A 404 7.30 -15.00 -32.70
N ARG A 405 8.63 -15.03 -32.62
CA ARG A 405 9.50 -13.85 -32.71
C ARG A 405 10.64 -14.06 -33.71
N TYR A 406 11.22 -12.95 -34.20
CA TYR A 406 12.33 -12.99 -35.15
C TYR A 406 13.58 -13.64 -34.53
N PHE A 407 13.83 -14.90 -34.90
CA PHE A 407 14.83 -15.78 -34.29
C PHE A 407 16.23 -15.15 -34.21
N ALA A 408 16.73 -14.56 -35.30
CA ALA A 408 18.09 -14.02 -35.33
C ALA A 408 18.31 -12.84 -34.36
N LYS A 409 17.31 -11.97 -34.17
CA LYS A 409 17.41 -10.85 -33.21
C LYS A 409 17.38 -11.36 -31.76
N ASN A 410 16.51 -12.33 -31.47
CA ASN A 410 16.43 -12.90 -30.13
C ASN A 410 17.65 -13.75 -29.78
N LYS A 411 18.21 -14.45 -30.77
CA LYS A 411 19.48 -15.17 -30.64
C LYS A 411 20.61 -14.21 -30.24
N GLN A 412 20.71 -13.08 -30.95
CA GLN A 412 21.70 -12.04 -30.65
C GLN A 412 21.46 -11.44 -29.27
N LEU A 413 20.21 -11.06 -28.97
CA LEU A 413 19.84 -10.54 -27.66
C LEU A 413 20.24 -11.49 -26.53
N ALA A 414 19.90 -12.77 -26.64
CA ALA A 414 20.25 -13.79 -25.65
C ALA A 414 21.77 -13.88 -25.45
N TYR A 415 22.54 -13.84 -26.54
CA TYR A 415 23.99 -13.88 -26.50
C TYR A 415 24.60 -12.64 -25.85
N ASP A 416 24.14 -11.44 -26.22
CA ASP A 416 24.58 -10.17 -25.63
C ASP A 416 24.29 -10.15 -24.11
N SER A 417 23.15 -10.73 -23.71
CA SER A 417 22.73 -10.84 -22.31
C SER A 417 23.66 -11.71 -21.46
N LEU A 418 24.42 -12.64 -22.05
CA LEU A 418 25.29 -13.55 -21.29
C LEU A 418 26.38 -12.80 -20.52
N SER A 419 26.84 -11.65 -21.03
CA SER A 419 27.82 -10.80 -20.37
C SER A 419 27.36 -10.26 -19.01
N HIS A 420 26.05 -10.21 -18.78
CA HIS A 420 25.48 -9.81 -17.50
C HIS A 420 25.61 -10.92 -16.45
N VAL A 421 25.51 -12.19 -16.85
CA VAL A 421 25.38 -13.31 -15.91
C VAL A 421 26.64 -14.16 -15.80
N LEU A 422 27.51 -14.11 -16.80
CA LEU A 422 28.72 -14.91 -16.88
C LEU A 422 29.94 -13.99 -16.92
N ASN A 423 31.03 -14.42 -16.30
CA ASN A 423 32.28 -13.68 -16.36
C ASN A 423 32.87 -13.70 -17.78
N HIS A 424 33.32 -12.52 -18.23
CA HIS A 424 33.53 -12.17 -19.64
C HIS A 424 34.54 -13.03 -20.41
N ASP A 425 35.48 -13.68 -19.71
CA ASP A 425 36.65 -14.33 -20.32
C ASP A 425 36.32 -15.58 -21.16
N ASN A 426 35.10 -16.15 -21.04
CA ASN A 426 34.77 -17.45 -21.64
C ASN A 426 33.71 -17.42 -22.76
N LEU A 427 33.08 -16.28 -23.08
CA LEU A 427 31.87 -16.27 -23.91
C LEU A 427 32.07 -16.80 -25.35
N GLN A 428 33.26 -16.63 -25.93
CA GLN A 428 33.54 -17.04 -27.32
C GLN A 428 33.81 -18.54 -27.49
N GLN A 429 34.04 -19.29 -26.41
CA GLN A 429 34.37 -20.73 -26.43
C GLN A 429 33.22 -21.62 -25.93
N LEU A 430 32.08 -21.04 -25.55
CA LEU A 430 30.95 -21.79 -25.01
C LEU A 430 30.25 -22.60 -26.10
N ASN A 431 29.97 -23.87 -25.80
CA ASN A 431 29.09 -24.69 -26.62
C ASN A 431 27.62 -24.33 -26.30
N ILE A 432 27.05 -23.43 -27.11
CA ILE A 432 25.68 -22.94 -26.93
C ILE A 432 24.72 -23.64 -27.89
N GLN A 433 23.71 -24.29 -27.33
CA GLN A 433 22.65 -24.93 -28.10
C GLN A 433 21.38 -24.08 -28.11
N TYR A 434 20.81 -23.89 -29.29
CA TYR A 434 19.59 -23.10 -29.48
C TYR A 434 18.42 -24.00 -29.79
N ILE A 435 17.35 -23.89 -29.02
CA ILE A 435 16.13 -24.69 -29.18
C ILE A 435 14.94 -23.76 -29.38
N GLU A 436 14.21 -23.95 -30.48
CA GLU A 436 12.95 -23.24 -30.67
C GLU A 436 11.79 -23.96 -29.98
N TYR A 437 11.01 -23.23 -29.19
CA TYR A 437 9.84 -23.80 -28.51
C TYR A 437 8.53 -23.15 -28.98
N SER A 438 7.49 -23.99 -29.03
CA SER A 438 6.11 -23.59 -29.32
C SER A 438 5.52 -22.91 -28.08
N GLU A 439 4.68 -21.90 -28.26
CA GLU A 439 4.16 -21.02 -27.20
C GLU A 439 3.92 -21.75 -25.86
N THR A 440 4.59 -21.29 -24.79
CA THR A 440 4.22 -21.62 -23.42
C THR A 440 3.19 -20.60 -22.95
N GLU A 441 2.23 -21.03 -22.12
CA GLU A 441 1.23 -20.10 -21.58
C GLU A 441 1.92 -18.99 -20.78
N TYR A 442 2.79 -19.33 -19.81
CA TYR A 442 3.64 -18.41 -19.04
C TYR A 442 4.82 -19.20 -18.41
N PHE A 443 5.99 -18.56 -18.24
CA PHE A 443 7.12 -19.09 -17.45
C PHE A 443 7.25 -18.30 -16.16
N SER A 444 7.32 -18.99 -15.01
CA SER A 444 7.43 -18.34 -13.70
C SER A 444 8.88 -18.30 -13.21
N TYR A 445 9.31 -17.17 -12.65
CA TYR A 445 10.67 -16.97 -12.15
C TYR A 445 10.66 -16.19 -10.83
N LEU A 446 11.78 -16.16 -10.12
CA LEU A 446 11.90 -15.52 -8.81
C LEU A 446 11.99 -13.99 -8.94
N ASP A 447 11.22 -13.27 -8.14
CA ASP A 447 11.25 -11.81 -8.11
C ASP A 447 10.84 -11.25 -6.73
N THR A 448 11.75 -10.52 -6.08
CA THR A 448 11.52 -9.92 -4.75
C THR A 448 10.53 -8.77 -4.74
N SER A 449 10.26 -8.17 -5.90
CA SER A 449 9.27 -7.09 -6.04
C SER A 449 7.83 -7.58 -5.90
N ARG A 450 7.59 -8.89 -6.02
CA ARG A 450 6.27 -9.50 -5.85
C ARG A 450 6.05 -9.97 -4.42
N ILE A 451 4.81 -9.86 -3.96
CA ILE A 451 4.41 -10.26 -2.60
C ILE A 451 4.66 -11.75 -2.39
N ASN A 452 4.35 -12.59 -3.37
CA ASN A 452 4.58 -14.04 -3.35
C ASN A 452 6.00 -14.46 -3.78
N GLY A 453 6.89 -13.52 -4.12
CA GLY A 453 8.25 -13.81 -4.57
C GLY A 453 8.38 -14.41 -5.97
N ILE A 454 7.29 -14.51 -6.75
CA ILE A 454 7.26 -15.14 -8.07
C ILE A 454 6.60 -14.20 -9.09
N GLU A 455 7.26 -14.04 -10.24
CA GLU A 455 6.76 -13.30 -11.40
C GLU A 455 6.52 -14.24 -12.58
N LYS A 456 5.67 -13.84 -13.54
CA LYS A 456 5.41 -14.61 -14.76
C LYS A 456 5.76 -13.81 -16.02
N SER A 457 6.48 -14.43 -16.95
CA SER A 457 6.72 -13.88 -18.28
C SER A 457 6.04 -14.71 -19.36
N LYS A 458 5.50 -14.03 -20.38
CA LYS A 458 4.89 -14.67 -21.56
C LYS A 458 5.90 -14.81 -22.69
N ASN A 459 6.16 -16.04 -23.11
CA ASN A 459 7.11 -16.37 -24.17
C ASN A 459 8.51 -15.72 -23.97
N PRO A 460 9.17 -15.91 -22.80
CA PRO A 460 10.51 -15.37 -22.58
C PRO A 460 11.57 -16.12 -23.38
N ILE A 461 12.74 -15.51 -23.55
CA ILE A 461 13.95 -16.25 -23.89
C ILE A 461 14.47 -16.88 -22.61
N ILE A 462 14.76 -18.18 -22.60
CA ILE A 462 15.26 -18.87 -21.41
C ILE A 462 16.69 -19.32 -21.68
N ILE A 463 17.61 -18.94 -20.82
CA ILE A 463 19.01 -19.34 -20.84
C ILE A 463 19.22 -20.30 -19.68
N TYR A 464 19.48 -21.56 -19.98
CA TYR A 464 19.79 -22.58 -18.99
C TYR A 464 21.29 -22.91 -18.98
N GLN A 465 21.91 -22.83 -17.80
CA GLN A 465 23.28 -23.27 -17.57
C GLN A 465 23.31 -24.78 -17.33
N ALA A 466 23.73 -25.53 -18.35
CA ALA A 466 23.88 -26.98 -18.25
C ALA A 466 25.24 -27.37 -17.63
N ASN A 467 26.31 -26.63 -17.93
CA ASN A 467 27.63 -26.88 -17.35
C ASN A 467 27.74 -26.33 -15.93
N LYS A 468 28.00 -27.22 -14.97
CA LYS A 468 28.12 -26.91 -13.53
C LYS A 468 29.38 -26.12 -13.18
N ASP A 469 30.42 -26.20 -14.00
CA ASP A 469 31.72 -25.57 -13.76
C ASP A 469 31.79 -24.13 -14.31
N LEU A 470 30.73 -23.68 -15.00
CA LEU A 470 30.67 -22.34 -15.56
C LEU A 470 30.47 -21.30 -14.44
N ALA A 471 31.43 -20.38 -14.31
CA ALA A 471 31.41 -19.35 -13.30
C ALA A 471 30.35 -18.28 -13.58
N VAL A 472 29.49 -18.04 -12.60
CA VAL A 472 28.44 -17.03 -12.62
C VAL A 472 28.97 -15.70 -12.06
N ASN A 473 28.54 -14.58 -12.64
CA ASN A 473 28.80 -13.24 -12.12
C ASN A 473 27.87 -12.95 -10.93
N GLY A 474 28.29 -13.36 -9.74
CA GLY A 474 27.53 -13.15 -8.50
C GLY A 474 27.32 -11.66 -8.18
N GLY A 475 28.30 -10.82 -8.48
CA GLY A 475 28.23 -9.38 -8.24
C GLY A 475 27.13 -8.69 -9.03
N TYR A 476 27.00 -8.99 -10.32
CA TYR A 476 25.90 -8.46 -11.13
C TYR A 476 24.53 -8.99 -10.65
N LEU A 477 24.41 -10.30 -10.38
CA LEU A 477 23.12 -10.89 -10.00
C LEU A 477 22.58 -10.33 -8.69
N GLU A 478 23.43 -10.22 -7.68
CA GLU A 478 23.04 -9.73 -6.36
C GLU A 478 22.85 -8.21 -6.35
N SER A 479 23.57 -7.44 -7.18
CA SER A 479 23.32 -6.00 -7.31
C SER A 479 22.07 -5.67 -8.14
N TYR A 480 21.76 -6.47 -9.17
CA TYR A 480 20.62 -6.24 -10.05
C TYR A 480 19.28 -6.66 -9.43
N LYS A 481 19.23 -7.84 -8.78
CA LYS A 481 18.03 -8.35 -8.09
C LYS A 481 18.37 -8.93 -6.72
N ALA A 482 18.92 -8.07 -5.86
CA ALA A 482 19.24 -8.38 -4.48
C ALA A 482 18.10 -9.13 -3.77
N GLY A 483 18.46 -10.25 -3.14
CA GLY A 483 17.53 -11.06 -2.35
C GLY A 483 16.55 -11.90 -3.15
N ALA A 484 16.69 -12.01 -4.48
CA ALA A 484 15.86 -12.91 -5.31
C ALA A 484 16.45 -14.32 -5.47
N VAL A 485 17.76 -14.48 -5.25
CA VAL A 485 18.45 -15.77 -5.28
C VAL A 485 18.14 -16.56 -4.00
N LEU A 486 17.84 -17.86 -4.15
CA LEU A 486 17.67 -18.76 -2.99
C LEU A 486 18.98 -19.49 -2.73
N PHE A 487 19.33 -19.69 -1.46
CA PHE A 487 20.50 -20.44 -1.07
C PHE A 487 20.07 -21.72 -0.36
N GLN A 488 20.42 -22.89 -0.91
CA GLN A 488 20.11 -24.20 -0.31
C GLN A 488 21.10 -24.54 0.83
N CYS A 489 21.28 -23.60 1.74
CA CYS A 489 22.09 -23.71 2.94
C CYS A 489 21.25 -23.42 4.17
N ASP A 490 21.59 -24.07 5.28
CA ASP A 490 21.00 -23.70 6.55
C ASP A 490 21.53 -22.33 7.03
N GLU A 491 20.81 -21.71 7.96
CA GLU A 491 21.17 -20.38 8.51
C GLU A 491 22.57 -20.39 9.16
N LYS A 492 22.96 -21.49 9.81
CA LYS A 492 24.26 -21.60 10.49
C LYS A 492 25.41 -21.64 9.50
N GLN A 493 25.23 -22.33 8.38
CA GLN A 493 26.18 -22.39 7.27
C GLN A 493 26.36 -21.01 6.64
N LEU A 494 25.27 -20.30 6.35
CA LEU A 494 25.33 -18.93 5.82
C LEU A 494 26.11 -18.01 6.79
N ARG A 495 25.79 -18.05 8.09
CA ARG A 495 26.51 -17.28 9.11
C ARG A 495 27.99 -17.65 9.19
N ASN A 496 28.34 -18.93 9.14
CA ASN A 496 29.72 -19.40 9.16
C ASN A 496 30.50 -18.96 7.92
N ILE A 497 29.86 -19.00 6.75
CA ILE A 497 30.45 -18.52 5.49
C ILE A 497 30.67 -17.02 5.58
N SER A 498 29.66 -16.22 5.98
CA SER A 498 29.83 -14.77 6.15
C SER A 498 30.99 -14.42 7.08
N LYS A 499 31.14 -15.17 8.19
CA LYS A 499 32.25 -14.99 9.14
C LYS A 499 33.62 -15.23 8.52
N LYS A 500 33.76 -16.15 7.55
CA LYS A 500 35.03 -16.38 6.82
C LYS A 500 35.44 -15.17 5.97
N TYR A 501 34.49 -14.32 5.59
CA TYR A 501 34.72 -13.13 4.77
C TYR A 501 34.54 -11.82 5.57
N GLU A 502 34.53 -11.89 6.90
CA GLU A 502 34.37 -10.75 7.80
C GLU A 502 35.39 -9.62 7.51
N ASP A 503 36.63 -9.98 7.16
CA ASP A 503 37.67 -9.02 6.76
C ASP A 503 37.29 -8.16 5.53
N MET A 504 36.45 -8.69 4.63
CA MET A 504 35.95 -7.95 3.46
C MET A 504 34.63 -7.24 3.74
N LEU A 505 33.84 -7.78 4.66
CA LEU A 505 32.53 -7.25 5.03
C LEU A 505 32.63 -6.07 5.99
N GLY A 506 33.68 -6.02 6.80
CA GLY A 506 33.85 -5.01 7.85
C GLY A 506 32.72 -5.12 8.87
N ASN A 507 32.02 -4.02 9.10
CA ASN A 507 30.78 -4.04 9.86
C ASN A 507 29.63 -4.49 8.94
N TYR A 508 28.97 -5.60 9.27
CA TYR A 508 27.89 -6.19 8.46
C TYR A 508 26.71 -6.69 9.30
N GLN A 509 25.51 -6.60 8.71
CA GLN A 509 24.30 -7.26 9.22
C GLN A 509 23.81 -8.25 8.17
N LEU A 510 23.53 -9.47 8.62
CA LEU A 510 22.95 -10.51 7.78
C LEU A 510 21.43 -10.48 7.89
N VAL A 511 20.75 -10.34 6.76
CA VAL A 511 19.32 -10.55 6.65
C VAL A 511 19.13 -11.92 6.02
N ILE A 512 18.76 -12.90 6.85
CA ILE A 512 18.46 -14.27 6.41
C ILE A 512 16.96 -14.48 6.61
N THR A 513 16.26 -14.86 5.56
CA THR A 513 14.83 -15.15 5.62
C THR A 513 14.57 -16.51 5.00
N ASN A 514 14.01 -17.42 5.79
CA ASN A 514 13.63 -18.73 5.28
C ASN A 514 12.49 -18.61 4.25
N VAL A 515 12.57 -19.39 3.17
CA VAL A 515 11.59 -19.33 2.07
C VAL A 515 10.19 -19.72 2.54
N HIS A 516 10.06 -20.76 3.36
CA HIS A 516 8.77 -21.21 3.89
C HIS A 516 8.17 -20.19 4.87
N GLU A 517 8.98 -19.62 5.76
CA GLU A 517 8.51 -18.56 6.67
C GLU A 517 8.02 -17.32 5.90
N GLN A 518 8.78 -16.88 4.88
CA GLN A 518 8.38 -15.80 4.00
C GLN A 518 7.09 -16.13 3.25
N TYR A 519 6.97 -17.35 2.73
CA TYR A 519 5.76 -17.81 2.05
C TYR A 519 4.53 -17.77 2.98
N LEU A 520 4.64 -18.36 4.17
CA LEU A 520 3.54 -18.38 5.16
C LEU A 520 3.13 -16.96 5.58
N TYR A 521 4.11 -16.08 5.81
CA TYR A 521 3.84 -14.69 6.14
C TYR A 521 3.10 -13.99 5.00
N ASN A 522 3.63 -14.06 3.77
CA ASN A 522 3.02 -13.44 2.60
C ASN A 522 1.63 -13.98 2.31
N HIS A 523 1.44 -15.29 2.43
CA HIS A 523 0.14 -15.91 2.23
C HIS A 523 -0.87 -15.46 3.30
N THR A 524 -0.47 -15.43 4.58
CA THR A 524 -1.30 -14.93 5.67
C THR A 524 -1.65 -13.45 5.48
N PHE A 525 -0.68 -12.63 5.08
CA PHE A 525 -0.86 -11.23 4.74
C PHE A 525 -1.84 -11.07 3.57
N LEU A 526 -1.66 -11.82 2.48
CA LEU A 526 -2.55 -11.79 1.32
C LEU A 526 -3.98 -12.19 1.68
N ILE A 527 -4.17 -13.23 2.50
CA ILE A 527 -5.50 -13.61 2.98
C ILE A 527 -6.14 -12.47 3.78
N LYS A 528 -5.40 -11.85 4.71
CA LYS A 528 -5.89 -10.71 5.48
C LYS A 528 -6.20 -9.50 4.59
N LEU A 529 -5.33 -9.20 3.63
CA LEU A 529 -5.48 -8.09 2.68
C LEU A 529 -6.68 -8.30 1.77
N VAL A 530 -6.82 -9.48 1.17
CA VAL A 530 -7.98 -9.85 0.33
C VAL A 530 -9.26 -9.83 1.17
N GLY A 531 -9.23 -10.33 2.41
CA GLY A 531 -10.36 -10.26 3.34
C GLY A 531 -10.77 -8.81 3.62
N PHE A 532 -9.81 -7.93 3.90
CA PHE A 532 -10.02 -6.50 4.10
C PHE A 532 -10.59 -5.84 2.84
N LEU A 533 -9.94 -6.00 1.68
CA LEU A 533 -10.38 -5.43 0.41
C LEU A 533 -11.77 -5.94 -0.01
N SER A 534 -12.07 -7.22 0.24
CA SER A 534 -13.39 -7.82 -0.02
C SER A 534 -14.47 -7.24 0.91
N SER A 535 -14.14 -7.01 2.18
CA SER A 535 -15.05 -6.34 3.12
C SER A 535 -15.33 -4.90 2.66
N LEU A 536 -14.30 -4.15 2.27
CA LEU A 536 -14.42 -2.79 1.75
C LEU A 536 -15.25 -2.77 0.46
N CYS A 537 -14.99 -3.70 -0.47
CA CYS A 537 -15.74 -3.88 -1.71
C CYS A 537 -17.25 -4.05 -1.43
N THR A 538 -17.59 -4.91 -0.47
CA THR A 538 -18.99 -5.15 -0.08
C THR A 538 -19.65 -3.86 0.42
N ILE A 539 -18.96 -3.09 1.26
CA ILE A 539 -19.50 -1.84 1.81
C ILE A 539 -19.67 -0.78 0.71
N VAL A 540 -18.68 -0.63 -0.18
CA VAL A 540 -18.75 0.33 -1.31
C VAL A 540 -19.83 -0.06 -2.30
N LEU A 541 -20.03 -1.35 -2.57
CA LEU A 541 -21.14 -1.84 -3.39
C LEU A 541 -22.49 -1.50 -2.77
N LEU A 542 -22.69 -1.79 -1.49
CA LEU A 542 -23.93 -1.44 -0.78
C LEU A 542 -24.18 0.08 -0.83
N LEU A 543 -23.13 0.89 -0.65
CA LEU A 543 -23.20 2.34 -0.77
C LEU A 543 -23.64 2.76 -2.18
N ASN A 544 -23.02 2.22 -3.23
CA ASN A 544 -23.38 2.53 -4.62
C ASN A 544 -24.84 2.19 -4.91
N ILE A 545 -25.29 0.99 -4.52
CA ILE A 545 -26.69 0.56 -4.65
C ILE A 545 -27.64 1.53 -3.95
N MET A 546 -27.31 1.95 -2.73
CA MET A 546 -28.14 2.84 -1.94
C MET A 546 -28.23 4.25 -2.55
N ILE A 547 -27.14 4.75 -3.14
CA ILE A 547 -27.11 6.02 -3.89
C ILE A 547 -27.93 5.90 -5.17
N ILE A 548 -27.78 4.83 -5.95
CA ILE A 548 -28.55 4.57 -7.17
C ILE A 548 -30.05 4.57 -6.89
N VAL A 549 -30.50 3.81 -5.88
CA VAL A 549 -31.91 3.75 -5.47
C VAL A 549 -32.42 5.14 -5.10
N THR A 550 -31.58 5.94 -4.47
CA THR A 550 -31.91 7.30 -4.05
C THR A 550 -32.03 8.27 -5.22
N VAL A 551 -31.06 8.27 -6.13
CA VAL A 551 -31.05 9.10 -7.35
C VAL A 551 -32.29 8.80 -8.18
N SER A 552 -32.56 7.51 -8.42
CA SER A 552 -33.72 7.06 -9.18
C SER A 552 -35.05 7.49 -8.54
N ARG A 553 -35.18 7.45 -7.21
CA ARG A 553 -36.37 7.95 -6.49
C ARG A 553 -36.51 9.47 -6.55
N LEU A 554 -35.40 10.20 -6.53
CA LEU A 554 -35.40 11.66 -6.63
C LEU A 554 -35.85 12.11 -8.02
N GLU A 555 -35.26 11.55 -9.07
CA GLU A 555 -35.62 11.86 -10.45
C GLU A 555 -37.10 11.58 -10.73
N PHE A 556 -37.63 10.47 -10.19
CA PHE A 556 -39.07 10.19 -10.29
C PHE A 556 -39.90 11.25 -9.57
N ARG A 557 -39.51 11.69 -8.38
CA ARG A 557 -40.26 12.70 -7.61
C ARG A 557 -40.30 14.04 -8.33
N GLU A 558 -39.20 14.43 -8.97
CA GLU A 558 -39.11 15.69 -9.71
C GLU A 558 -39.95 15.67 -10.98
N ASN A 559 -39.95 14.54 -11.69
CA ASN A 559 -40.67 14.38 -12.93
C ASN A 559 -41.99 13.60 -12.76
N ALA A 560 -42.53 13.50 -11.54
CA ALA A 560 -43.62 12.57 -11.21
C ALA A 560 -44.86 12.77 -12.10
N MET A 561 -45.25 14.03 -12.31
CA MET A 561 -46.38 14.38 -13.18
C MET A 561 -46.11 14.02 -14.64
N LYS A 562 -44.93 14.37 -15.18
CA LYS A 562 -44.53 14.06 -16.55
C LYS A 562 -44.52 12.55 -16.78
N ILE A 563 -43.88 11.79 -15.89
CA ILE A 563 -43.76 10.34 -15.99
C ILE A 563 -45.14 9.68 -15.85
N SER A 564 -45.98 10.14 -14.93
CA SER A 564 -47.34 9.62 -14.74
C SER A 564 -48.21 9.85 -15.97
N LEU A 565 -48.18 11.04 -16.57
CA LEU A 565 -48.89 11.37 -17.80
C LEU A 565 -48.41 10.50 -18.97
N MET A 566 -47.10 10.41 -19.19
CA MET A 566 -46.54 9.58 -20.25
C MET A 566 -46.91 8.09 -20.08
N LYS A 567 -47.04 7.60 -18.84
CA LYS A 567 -47.51 6.22 -18.63
C LYS A 567 -48.98 6.03 -19.03
N ILE A 568 -49.84 7.00 -18.70
CA ILE A 568 -51.26 6.98 -19.10
C ILE A 568 -51.38 7.01 -20.64
N PHE A 569 -50.56 7.82 -21.30
CA PHE A 569 -50.52 7.91 -22.76
C PHE A 569 -49.83 6.73 -23.46
N GLY A 570 -49.42 5.69 -22.72
CA GLY A 570 -48.91 4.43 -23.30
C GLY A 570 -47.44 4.46 -23.75
N TYR A 571 -46.67 5.48 -23.36
CA TYR A 571 -45.23 5.53 -23.67
C TYR A 571 -44.48 4.37 -23.00
N SER A 572 -43.39 3.92 -23.62
CA SER A 572 -42.52 2.86 -23.08
C SER A 572 -41.73 3.30 -21.84
N LEU A 573 -41.22 2.35 -21.04
CA LEU A 573 -40.39 2.65 -19.86
C LEU A 573 -39.16 3.51 -20.21
N PHE A 574 -38.53 3.22 -21.34
CA PHE A 574 -37.35 3.93 -21.82
C PHE A 574 -37.65 5.39 -22.17
N GLU A 575 -38.76 5.66 -22.85
CA GLU A 575 -39.15 7.01 -23.23
C GLU A 575 -39.48 7.87 -22.00
N ARG A 576 -40.13 7.28 -21.00
CA ARG A 576 -40.48 7.97 -19.75
C ARG A 576 -39.26 8.39 -18.94
N HIS A 577 -38.23 7.55 -18.90
CA HIS A 577 -37.02 7.74 -18.08
C HIS A 577 -35.76 8.07 -18.89
N LYS A 578 -35.92 8.53 -20.14
CA LYS A 578 -34.81 8.77 -21.08
C LYS A 578 -33.69 9.66 -20.51
N THR A 579 -34.05 10.68 -19.73
CA THR A 579 -33.08 11.61 -19.11
C THR A 579 -32.17 10.89 -18.12
N LEU A 580 -32.77 10.14 -17.18
CA LEU A 580 -32.05 9.34 -16.18
C LEU A 580 -31.14 8.31 -16.86
N LEU A 581 -31.72 7.53 -17.78
CA LEU A 581 -31.01 6.47 -18.49
C LEU A 581 -29.83 7.02 -19.31
N LYS A 582 -30.01 8.17 -19.98
CA LYS A 582 -28.92 8.83 -20.73
C LYS A 582 -27.78 9.26 -19.80
N MET A 583 -28.09 9.84 -18.63
CA MET A 583 -27.05 10.24 -17.67
C MET A 583 -26.23 9.04 -17.19
N ILE A 584 -26.89 7.94 -16.82
CA ILE A 584 -26.22 6.72 -16.33
C ILE A 584 -25.33 6.10 -17.41
N VAL A 585 -25.77 6.09 -18.67
CA VAL A 585 -24.97 5.58 -19.79
C VAL A 585 -23.73 6.44 -20.00
N VAL A 586 -23.87 7.77 -20.00
CA VAL A 586 -22.73 8.70 -20.13
C VAL A 586 -21.75 8.51 -18.96
N GLU A 587 -22.28 8.39 -17.75
CA GLU A 587 -21.48 8.22 -16.56
C GLU A 587 -20.67 6.91 -16.57
N ASN A 588 -21.33 5.78 -16.81
CA ASN A 588 -20.65 4.48 -16.91
C ASN A 588 -19.63 4.45 -18.06
N PHE A 589 -19.90 5.17 -19.15
CA PHE A 589 -18.94 5.33 -20.25
C PHE A 589 -17.70 6.13 -19.79
N VAL A 590 -17.88 7.22 -19.04
CA VAL A 590 -16.77 7.99 -18.47
C VAL A 590 -15.96 7.14 -17.49
N ILE A 591 -16.61 6.34 -16.64
CA ILE A 591 -15.93 5.41 -15.72
C ILE A 591 -15.10 4.38 -16.51
N LEU A 592 -15.68 3.76 -17.54
CA LEU A 592 -14.98 2.81 -18.40
C LEU A 592 -13.74 3.43 -19.04
N VAL A 593 -13.88 4.62 -19.65
CA VAL A 593 -12.75 5.32 -20.29
C VAL A 593 -11.68 5.70 -19.27
N GLY A 594 -12.08 6.18 -18.09
CA GLY A 594 -11.16 6.49 -16.99
C GLY A 594 -10.38 5.26 -16.53
N MET A 595 -11.05 4.12 -16.35
CA MET A 595 -10.40 2.86 -15.97
C MET A 595 -9.50 2.30 -17.06
N LEU A 596 -9.85 2.49 -18.34
CA LEU A 596 -8.98 2.13 -19.46
C LEU A 596 -7.68 2.94 -19.44
N ILE A 597 -7.77 4.27 -19.27
CA ILE A 597 -6.59 5.13 -19.15
C ILE A 597 -5.74 4.70 -17.96
N TYR A 598 -6.37 4.46 -16.80
CA TYR A 598 -5.66 3.96 -15.62
C TYR A 598 -4.95 2.64 -15.90
N SER A 599 -5.62 1.67 -16.52
CA SER A 599 -5.02 0.37 -16.84
C SER A 599 -3.88 0.43 -17.86
N LEU A 600 -3.90 1.42 -18.76
CA LEU A 600 -2.79 1.65 -19.71
C LEU A 600 -1.58 2.30 -19.03
N LEU A 601 -1.80 3.09 -17.98
CA LEU A 601 -0.74 3.76 -17.22
C LEU A 601 -0.19 2.87 -16.09
N SER A 602 -1.01 1.99 -15.53
CA SER A 602 -0.63 1.09 -14.44
C SER A 602 -0.11 -0.24 -14.99
N VAL A 603 1.06 -0.69 -14.56
CA VAL A 603 1.60 -2.02 -14.91
C VAL A 603 0.83 -3.16 -14.20
N GLN A 604 0.06 -2.83 -13.17
CA GLN A 604 -0.53 -3.81 -12.24
C GLN A 604 -1.97 -4.24 -12.58
N THR A 605 -2.66 -3.60 -13.53
CA THR A 605 -4.06 -3.95 -13.85
C THR A 605 -4.23 -4.33 -15.32
N GLU A 606 -4.84 -5.49 -15.56
CA GLU A 606 -5.10 -5.95 -16.92
C GLU A 606 -6.27 -5.15 -17.54
N VAL A 607 -6.08 -4.74 -18.78
CA VAL A 607 -7.09 -4.03 -19.58
C VAL A 607 -8.37 -4.87 -19.72
N GLY A 608 -8.23 -6.20 -19.88
CA GLY A 608 -9.36 -7.11 -20.00
C GLY A 608 -10.26 -7.15 -18.76
N ILE A 609 -9.65 -7.19 -17.57
CA ILE A 609 -10.37 -7.15 -16.29
C ILE A 609 -11.10 -5.82 -16.14
N SER A 610 -10.45 -4.70 -16.48
CA SER A 610 -11.05 -3.36 -16.40
C SER A 610 -12.29 -3.21 -17.28
N ILE A 611 -12.25 -3.72 -18.51
CA ILE A 611 -13.41 -3.71 -19.44
C ILE A 611 -14.54 -4.58 -18.89
N LEU A 612 -14.22 -5.79 -18.43
CA LEU A 612 -15.20 -6.76 -17.95
C LEU A 612 -15.92 -6.22 -16.71
N VAL A 613 -15.18 -5.77 -15.70
CA VAL A 613 -15.76 -5.25 -14.45
C VAL A 613 -16.60 -4.00 -14.69
N SER A 614 -16.08 -3.04 -15.47
CA SER A 614 -16.82 -1.81 -15.76
C SER A 614 -18.13 -2.08 -16.51
N SER A 615 -18.10 -2.99 -17.50
CA SER A 615 -19.29 -3.38 -18.26
C SER A 615 -20.30 -4.15 -17.41
N PHE A 616 -19.81 -5.06 -16.57
CA PHE A 616 -20.66 -5.84 -15.67
C PHE A 616 -21.31 -4.95 -14.60
N MET A 617 -20.56 -4.00 -14.04
CA MET A 617 -21.10 -3.01 -13.09
C MET A 617 -22.17 -2.15 -13.74
N ALA A 618 -21.96 -1.66 -14.97
CA ALA A 618 -22.98 -0.91 -15.70
C ALA A 618 -24.27 -1.72 -15.88
N LEU A 619 -24.17 -3.03 -16.14
CA LEU A 619 -25.33 -3.93 -16.25
C LEU A 619 -26.06 -4.10 -14.91
N ILE A 620 -25.32 -4.26 -13.80
CA ILE A 620 -25.89 -4.31 -12.45
C ILE A 620 -26.63 -3.01 -12.13
N GLU A 621 -26.00 -1.84 -12.36
CA GLU A 621 -26.62 -0.54 -12.12
C GLU A 621 -27.93 -0.39 -12.92
N PHE A 622 -27.89 -0.74 -14.20
CA PHE A 622 -29.05 -0.67 -15.07
C PHE A 622 -30.21 -1.54 -14.57
N THR A 623 -29.89 -2.76 -14.12
CA THR A 623 -30.87 -3.71 -13.58
C THR A 623 -31.53 -3.17 -12.30
N ILE A 624 -30.73 -2.64 -11.37
CA ILE A 624 -31.23 -2.05 -10.12
C ILE A 624 -32.15 -0.87 -10.40
N ILE A 625 -31.78 -0.02 -11.35
CA ILE A 625 -32.55 1.17 -11.72
C ILE A 625 -33.88 0.78 -12.34
N PHE A 626 -33.87 -0.19 -13.26
CA PHE A 626 -35.09 -0.70 -13.87
C PHE A 626 -36.05 -1.29 -12.84
N PHE A 627 -35.53 -2.08 -11.90
CA PHE A 627 -36.33 -2.66 -10.82
C PHE A 627 -36.90 -1.58 -9.89
N ASN A 628 -36.08 -0.61 -9.50
CA ASN A 628 -36.52 0.49 -8.64
C ASN A 628 -37.55 1.39 -9.32
N ILE A 629 -37.37 1.74 -10.61
CA ILE A 629 -38.36 2.48 -11.40
C ILE A 629 -39.71 1.74 -11.38
N THR A 630 -39.69 0.43 -11.60
CA THR A 630 -40.91 -0.39 -11.61
C THR A 630 -41.64 -0.34 -10.27
N ILE A 631 -40.91 -0.42 -9.16
CA ILE A 631 -41.47 -0.31 -7.80
C ILE A 631 -42.04 1.10 -7.57
N VAL A 632 -41.27 2.12 -7.89
CA VAL A 632 -41.62 3.53 -7.65
C VAL A 632 -42.85 3.94 -8.46
N GLU A 633 -42.94 3.52 -9.72
CA GLU A 633 -44.12 3.78 -10.55
C GLU A 633 -45.38 3.08 -10.03
N LYS A 634 -45.29 1.82 -9.60
CA LYS A 634 -46.45 1.08 -9.05
C LYS A 634 -47.00 1.76 -7.79
N THR A 635 -46.13 2.29 -6.96
CA THR A 635 -46.47 2.85 -5.64
C THR A 635 -46.91 4.31 -5.68
N ASN A 636 -46.39 5.11 -6.61
CA ASN A 636 -46.55 6.57 -6.56
C ASN A 636 -47.44 7.17 -7.65
N ILE A 637 -47.69 6.48 -8.77
CA ILE A 637 -48.54 7.04 -9.84
C ILE A 637 -49.97 7.34 -9.36
N PRO A 638 -50.65 6.47 -8.59
CA PRO A 638 -51.97 6.78 -8.04
C PRO A 638 -51.95 7.97 -7.07
N LYS A 639 -50.83 8.20 -6.36
CA LYS A 639 -50.67 9.33 -5.43
C LYS A 639 -50.37 10.64 -6.16
N SER A 640 -49.49 10.59 -7.16
CA SER A 640 -49.11 11.74 -7.99
C SER A 640 -50.32 12.29 -8.76
N LEU A 641 -51.19 11.41 -9.29
CA LEU A 641 -52.40 11.82 -10.01
C LEU A 641 -53.48 12.44 -9.12
N LYS A 642 -53.47 12.14 -7.82
CA LYS A 642 -54.40 12.71 -6.81
C LYS A 642 -53.87 14.01 -6.18
N GLY A 643 -52.77 14.57 -6.70
CA GLY A 643 -52.14 15.77 -6.15
C GLY A 643 -51.29 15.54 -4.89
N GLY A 644 -51.08 14.28 -4.49
CA GLY A 644 -50.20 13.92 -3.36
C GLY A 644 -48.73 13.99 -3.76
N CYS A 645 -48.10 15.14 -3.53
CA CYS A 645 -46.67 15.36 -3.76
C CYS A 645 -45.82 15.27 -2.47
N LEU A 646 -46.02 14.23 -1.66
CA LEU A 646 -45.23 13.96 -0.44
C LEU A 646 -44.43 12.65 -0.53
#